data_AF-A0A3M2HQN2-F1
#
_entry.id   AF-A0A3M2HQN2-F1
#
_cell.length_a   1.000
_cell.length_b   1.000
_cell.length_c   1.000
_cell.angle_alpha   90.00
_cell.angle_beta   90.00
_cell.angle_gamma   90.00
#
_symmetry.space_group_name_H-M   'P 1'
#
loop_
_entity.id
_entity.type
_entity.pdbx_description
1 polymer ?
#
loop_
_entity_poly.entity_id
_entity_poly.type
_entity_poly.pdbx_seq_one_letter_code
_entity_poly.pdbx_strand_id
1 'polypeptide(L)'
;MALLIDDFDSRRLRPNLPAQAERERERFRQAVQHAVNERAEASDGLRMNRHRPLERLVMVEPGDTMIHIAKGHGVTVPEVADVNPQIENIDHIESGEVLFLPAPSPTELARRPDGEAQFIDDLHARGNAIEYADASEIDHQSEIDTLANDVGEFIGALPENTRQKAAQRLFDQDWTDAGPAQMAIEKGAEMQDVELQASSHAGSEVEAQARERVAAALGQTNPLDALTSLDHGFKSASDEVQRAMLRSSDAKAVIQNAADQATSALTEEHKDAFDSQVFKTAEMFRRLDEMSVGLAPKLTSELTKAALPELESEFAESIYSDYGALRTEALGTQYMLQFTGRLDPQADSRSLDRLSAMGFYHMHAFAPYLASGGSLNYPLALVGQFEGDLPTLVTEGGILDGLQQNQHRVGEDIKAYGDHLAELNWLEQNGGSVMTDEQLAGAVDGYIVGNDDWKKTADDLRAQVATDGRELIDNLGVIEARYPELFEGEGDLETRLRSIEGDADRAFARKLIENFDTPESVTAMGIALDSDPELLTDSNSMRLLGQYGKLTERGRKFVEETATQIIRRTVVPELAQLDPSNPKSVEQVKRALDNFSTEATGRLIGISEGDLDKALKVVKDAMPQPGETVAEVQARLQKMDADFEKLTTTRDGVRAFNRDTPTGQALRLLGVLGNTAVMFSSHANYQNDPNLWTGLKVTLDAAGVAQKTTEVLMGAGMIEKGGTLDNLVGGSNRMPVKILGTLTSAFDFYNAKVAADRGDTAGAAIYASTGVGGVMAAVGTGSIWGPVGIGIVLLGTGAQMKYDQVKQANIYQTGTTVEFLTHSGFSEAAAQVLSDQSGQGHSVLPLLERYANSRGLDLNETTDQQRFAAWINDMPTDRLGALRDNLHRSLDEVGNDLEQMPVSSDDDEFFAFNNTDRPHFTYSGYAKPLSMNQLDTVLRILNLETLTT
;
A
#
# COMPACT_ATOMS: atom_id res chain seq x y z
N MET A 1 76.83 42.64 28.44
CA MET A 1 76.20 41.69 29.38
C MET A 1 74.73 42.10 29.51
N ALA A 2 73.84 41.11 29.50
CA ALA A 2 72.41 41.16 29.23
C ALA A 2 71.56 42.07 30.14
N LEU A 3 70.33 42.37 29.70
CA LEU A 3 69.18 42.56 30.60
C LEU A 3 67.85 42.40 29.83
N LEU A 4 67.08 41.42 30.27
CA LEU A 4 65.66 41.19 29.98
C LEU A 4 64.84 42.02 30.98
N ILE A 5 63.83 42.76 30.51
CA ILE A 5 62.61 43.17 31.23
C ILE A 5 61.55 43.61 30.20
N ASP A 6 60.34 43.11 30.45
CA ASP A 6 58.99 43.59 30.19
C ASP A 6 58.28 43.55 28.83
N ASP A 7 57.01 43.18 29.02
CA ASP A 7 55.99 42.64 28.15
C ASP A 7 54.86 43.67 27.98
N PHE A 8 55.08 44.75 27.23
CA PHE A 8 53.99 45.70 26.93
C PHE A 8 53.95 46.33 25.53
N ASP A 9 54.79 45.92 24.56
CA ASP A 9 54.82 46.55 23.23
C ASP A 9 54.66 45.61 22.00
N SER A 10 54.32 44.32 22.18
CA SER A 10 54.13 43.40 21.03
C SER A 10 52.72 43.43 20.41
N ARG A 11 51.84 44.37 20.82
CA ARG A 11 50.52 44.60 20.20
C ARG A 11 50.55 45.45 18.91
N ARG A 12 51.63 45.39 18.12
CA ARG A 12 51.61 45.92 16.75
C ARG A 12 52.29 44.95 15.79
N LEU A 13 51.49 44.49 14.82
CA LEU A 13 51.87 43.91 13.53
C LEU A 13 52.20 42.41 13.49
N ARG A 14 51.17 41.56 13.64
CA ARG A 14 51.04 40.33 12.83
C ARG A 14 49.68 40.37 12.13
N PRO A 15 49.61 40.40 10.78
CA PRO A 15 48.33 40.44 10.09
C PRO A 15 47.58 39.10 10.21
N ASN A 16 46.27 39.19 10.35
CA ASN A 16 45.33 38.08 10.50
C ASN A 16 45.15 37.37 9.14
N LEU A 17 45.68 36.14 8.99
CA LEU A 17 45.71 35.36 7.74
C LEU A 17 44.33 35.14 7.07
N PRO A 18 43.24 34.84 7.80
CA PRO A 18 41.90 34.71 7.20
C PRO A 18 41.40 36.03 6.60
N ALA A 19 41.67 37.15 7.28
CA ALA A 19 41.32 38.47 6.79
C ALA A 19 42.22 38.93 5.63
N GLN A 20 43.41 38.35 5.44
CA GLN A 20 44.21 38.55 4.22
C GLN A 20 43.63 37.78 3.05
N ALA A 21 43.31 36.49 3.22
CA ALA A 21 42.69 35.68 2.18
C ALA A 21 41.33 36.23 1.71
N GLU A 22 40.53 36.76 2.63
CA GLU A 22 39.24 37.39 2.31
C GLU A 22 39.42 38.73 1.58
N ARG A 23 40.43 39.52 1.95
CA ARG A 23 40.81 40.75 1.22
C ARG A 23 41.39 40.46 -0.16
N GLU A 24 42.14 39.38 -0.32
CA GLU A 24 42.68 38.94 -1.62
C GLU A 24 41.57 38.41 -2.54
N ARG A 25 40.62 37.63 -2.00
CA ARG A 25 39.42 37.21 -2.75
C ARG A 25 38.57 38.38 -3.20
N GLU A 26 38.37 39.37 -2.33
CA GLU A 26 37.58 40.56 -2.67
C GLU A 26 38.31 41.44 -3.69
N ARG A 27 39.65 41.59 -3.58
CA ARG A 27 40.47 42.23 -4.61
C ARG A 27 40.39 41.51 -5.95
N PHE A 28 40.46 40.17 -5.94
CA PHE A 28 40.32 39.37 -7.15
C PHE A 28 38.96 39.56 -7.80
N ARG A 29 37.86 39.52 -7.04
CA ARG A 29 36.52 39.83 -7.57
C ARG A 29 36.43 41.22 -8.17
N GLN A 30 36.94 42.24 -7.49
CA GLN A 30 36.90 43.61 -7.98
C GLN A 30 37.74 43.77 -9.25
N ALA A 31 38.91 43.13 -9.33
CA ALA A 31 39.76 43.14 -10.51
C ALA A 31 39.10 42.41 -11.70
N VAL A 32 38.46 41.25 -11.46
CA VAL A 32 37.70 40.54 -12.50
C VAL A 32 36.53 41.40 -12.99
N GLN A 33 35.74 41.98 -12.08
CA GLN A 33 34.60 42.82 -12.46
C GLN A 33 35.04 44.06 -13.25
N HIS A 34 36.16 44.66 -12.87
CA HIS A 34 36.74 45.79 -13.59
C HIS A 34 37.17 45.38 -15.00
N ALA A 35 37.93 44.30 -15.13
CA ALA A 35 38.42 43.80 -16.42
C ALA A 35 37.27 43.37 -17.35
N VAL A 36 36.20 42.76 -16.81
CA VAL A 36 35.00 42.43 -17.59
C VAL A 36 34.31 43.69 -18.12
N ASN A 37 34.18 44.73 -17.29
CA ASN A 37 33.56 45.98 -17.70
C ASN A 37 34.39 46.71 -18.76
N GLU A 38 35.72 46.80 -18.58
CA GLU A 38 36.62 47.42 -19.55
C GLU A 38 36.64 46.68 -20.88
N ARG A 39 36.65 45.33 -20.85
CA ARG A 39 36.53 44.50 -22.05
C ARG A 39 35.21 44.72 -22.79
N ALA A 40 34.11 44.86 -22.05
CA ALA A 40 32.79 45.15 -22.62
C ALA A 40 32.71 46.54 -23.26
N GLU A 41 33.37 47.54 -22.67
CA GLU A 41 33.47 48.90 -23.22
C GLU A 41 34.41 48.99 -24.44
N ALA A 42 35.46 48.17 -24.49
CA ALA A 42 36.46 48.15 -25.57
C ALA A 42 36.05 47.33 -26.81
N SER A 43 34.98 46.54 -26.74
CA SER A 43 34.54 45.66 -27.84
C SER A 43 33.35 46.24 -28.63
N ASP A 44 33.55 46.54 -29.92
CA ASP A 44 32.50 47.02 -30.85
C ASP A 44 31.55 45.90 -31.38
N GLY A 45 31.71 44.65 -30.92
CA GLY A 45 31.00 43.47 -31.45
C GLY A 45 30.12 42.72 -30.45
N LEU A 46 28.85 42.49 -30.80
CA LEU A 46 27.89 41.60 -30.09
C LEU A 46 28.41 40.16 -29.85
N ARG A 47 29.46 39.72 -30.58
CA ARG A 47 30.06 38.38 -30.46
C ARG A 47 30.96 38.18 -29.24
N MET A 48 31.55 39.23 -28.67
CA MET A 48 32.41 39.13 -27.47
C MET A 48 31.68 39.45 -26.16
N ASN A 49 30.43 39.89 -26.24
CA ASN A 49 29.63 40.28 -25.07
C ASN A 49 28.84 39.11 -24.45
N ARG A 50 28.87 37.91 -25.06
CA ARG A 50 28.28 36.70 -24.50
C ARG A 50 29.35 36.00 -23.67
N HIS A 51 29.16 35.95 -22.36
CA HIS A 51 29.92 35.09 -21.45
C HIS A 51 30.03 33.70 -22.07
N ARG A 52 31.23 33.31 -22.51
CA ARG A 52 31.50 31.92 -22.86
C ARG A 52 31.69 31.15 -21.54
N PRO A 53 31.01 30.02 -21.31
CA PRO A 53 31.07 29.32 -20.02
C PRO A 53 32.48 28.86 -19.62
N LEU A 54 33.41 28.78 -20.58
CA LEU A 54 34.81 28.39 -20.39
C LEU A 54 35.80 29.57 -20.38
N GLU A 55 35.36 30.80 -20.07
CA GLU A 55 36.29 31.94 -19.96
C GLU A 55 37.37 31.67 -18.90
N ARG A 56 38.62 31.53 -19.35
CA ARG A 56 39.79 31.31 -18.50
C ARG A 56 40.35 32.66 -18.09
N LEU A 57 40.45 32.93 -16.79
CA LEU A 57 40.98 34.18 -16.26
C LEU A 57 42.30 33.94 -15.56
N VAL A 58 43.30 34.78 -15.84
CA VAL A 58 44.59 34.77 -15.15
C VAL A 58 44.86 36.17 -14.61
N MET A 59 45.12 36.27 -13.31
CA MET A 59 45.64 37.50 -12.72
C MET A 59 47.15 37.55 -12.92
N VAL A 60 47.66 38.65 -13.47
CA VAL A 60 49.08 38.85 -13.74
C VAL A 60 49.84 39.03 -12.42
N GLU A 61 50.80 38.16 -12.15
CA GLU A 61 51.67 38.24 -10.98
C GLU A 61 52.98 38.99 -11.26
N PRO A 62 53.68 39.50 -10.23
CA PRO A 62 54.97 40.17 -10.44
C PRO A 62 56.00 39.23 -11.09
N GLY A 63 56.44 39.57 -12.30
CA GLY A 63 57.40 38.78 -13.09
C GLY A 63 56.77 37.96 -14.21
N ASP A 64 55.44 37.94 -14.32
CA ASP A 64 54.76 37.39 -15.47
C ASP A 64 55.02 38.23 -16.74
N THR A 65 55.00 37.54 -17.87
CA THR A 65 54.95 38.17 -19.19
C THR A 65 53.83 37.51 -19.98
N MET A 66 53.24 38.23 -20.93
CA MET A 66 52.20 37.68 -21.79
C MET A 66 52.64 36.38 -22.48
N ILE A 67 53.92 36.30 -22.88
CA ILE A 67 54.53 35.10 -23.47
C ILE A 67 54.55 33.93 -22.48
N HIS A 68 54.93 34.16 -21.22
CA HIS A 68 54.98 33.10 -20.21
C HIS A 68 53.59 32.61 -19.83
N ILE A 69 52.62 33.53 -19.69
CA ILE A 69 51.22 33.18 -19.41
C ILE A 69 50.64 32.39 -20.60
N ALA A 70 50.73 32.94 -21.82
CA ALA A 70 50.21 32.28 -23.02
C ALA A 70 50.79 30.85 -23.17
N LYS A 71 52.12 30.71 -23.05
CA LYS A 71 52.80 29.40 -23.11
C LYS A 71 52.39 28.47 -21.97
N GLY A 72 52.21 28.98 -20.75
CA GLY A 72 51.77 28.21 -19.59
C GLY A 72 50.37 27.62 -19.75
N HIS A 73 49.52 28.30 -20.55
CA HIS A 73 48.15 27.90 -20.82
C HIS A 73 47.93 27.30 -22.22
N GLY A 74 48.99 27.06 -22.98
CA GLY A 74 48.93 26.41 -24.29
C GLY A 74 48.31 27.25 -25.41
N VAL A 75 48.26 28.57 -25.25
CA VAL A 75 47.72 29.53 -26.22
C VAL A 75 48.83 30.44 -26.77
N THR A 76 48.57 31.12 -27.87
CA THR A 76 49.52 32.08 -28.46
C THR A 76 49.26 33.50 -27.98
N VAL A 77 50.30 34.33 -27.96
CA VAL A 77 50.17 35.75 -27.56
C VAL A 77 49.14 36.51 -28.42
N PRO A 78 49.05 36.31 -29.75
CA PRO A 78 47.99 36.91 -30.55
C PRO A 78 46.59 36.49 -30.12
N GLU A 79 46.35 35.20 -29.83
CA GLU A 79 45.02 34.74 -29.39
C GLU A 79 44.63 35.32 -28.02
N VAL A 80 45.60 35.51 -27.12
CA VAL A 80 45.38 36.20 -25.85
C VAL A 80 45.09 37.68 -26.10
N ALA A 81 45.82 38.35 -26.99
CA ALA A 81 45.56 39.74 -27.34
C ALA A 81 44.15 39.95 -27.92
N ASP A 82 43.72 39.05 -28.81
CA ASP A 82 42.42 39.15 -29.46
C ASP A 82 41.26 39.10 -28.45
N VAL A 83 41.37 38.31 -27.39
CA VAL A 83 40.35 38.23 -26.34
C VAL A 83 40.51 39.30 -25.24
N ASN A 84 41.57 40.10 -25.28
CA ASN A 84 41.79 41.23 -24.37
C ASN A 84 41.85 42.57 -25.12
N PRO A 85 40.77 42.99 -25.81
CA PRO A 85 40.75 44.25 -26.56
C PRO A 85 40.94 45.49 -25.68
N GLN A 86 40.73 45.39 -24.37
CA GLN A 86 40.98 46.45 -23.40
C GLN A 86 42.47 46.75 -23.19
N ILE A 87 43.38 45.88 -23.64
CA ILE A 87 44.83 46.04 -23.47
C ILE A 87 45.43 46.67 -24.74
N GLU A 88 45.70 47.97 -24.67
CA GLU A 88 46.20 48.75 -25.82
C GLU A 88 47.62 48.34 -26.26
N ASN A 89 48.46 47.87 -25.32
CA ASN A 89 49.83 47.47 -25.60
C ASN A 89 50.17 46.10 -25.01
N ILE A 90 50.15 45.08 -25.86
CA ILE A 90 50.33 43.66 -25.51
C ILE A 90 51.73 43.37 -24.93
N ASP A 91 52.73 44.24 -25.19
CA ASP A 91 54.08 44.12 -24.61
C ASP A 91 54.17 44.63 -23.16
N HIS A 92 53.11 45.23 -22.63
CA HIS A 92 53.05 45.84 -21.30
C HIS A 92 51.79 45.40 -20.55
N ILE A 93 51.94 44.43 -19.64
CA ILE A 93 50.91 44.01 -18.67
C ILE A 93 51.34 44.36 -17.24
N GLU A 94 50.40 44.77 -16.40
CA GLU A 94 50.67 45.18 -15.01
C GLU A 94 50.28 44.12 -13.99
N SER A 95 51.02 44.03 -12.89
CA SER A 95 50.67 43.09 -11.83
C SER A 95 49.33 43.47 -11.18
N GLY A 96 48.43 42.49 -11.05
CA GLY A 96 47.06 42.67 -10.58
C GLY A 96 46.04 42.86 -11.69
N GLU A 97 46.48 43.01 -12.95
CA GLU A 97 45.63 42.99 -14.13
C GLU A 97 45.05 41.59 -14.37
N VAL A 98 43.83 41.50 -14.91
CA VAL A 98 43.19 40.22 -15.22
C VAL A 98 43.14 40.03 -16.72
N LEU A 99 43.78 38.96 -17.19
CA LEU A 99 43.79 38.55 -18.59
C LEU A 99 42.73 37.49 -18.83
N PHE A 100 41.95 37.70 -19.88
CA PHE A 100 41.11 36.68 -20.48
C PHE A 100 41.98 35.78 -21.35
N LEU A 101 41.84 34.47 -21.22
CA LEU A 101 42.47 33.52 -22.13
C LEU A 101 41.40 32.91 -23.02
N PRO A 102 41.76 32.53 -24.26
CA PRO A 102 40.88 31.77 -25.13
C PRO A 102 40.31 30.55 -24.40
N ALA A 103 39.05 30.22 -24.67
CA ALA A 103 38.49 28.94 -24.24
C ALA A 103 39.37 27.79 -24.74
N PRO A 104 39.56 26.71 -23.96
CA PRO A 104 40.35 25.57 -24.40
C PRO A 104 39.77 24.99 -25.69
N SER A 105 40.64 24.66 -26.65
CA SER A 105 40.18 24.12 -27.93
C SER A 105 39.58 22.72 -27.75
N PRO A 106 38.73 22.24 -28.67
CA PRO A 106 38.19 20.88 -28.62
C PRO A 106 39.30 19.82 -28.50
N THR A 107 40.41 20.01 -29.21
CA THR A 107 41.59 19.13 -29.13
C THR A 107 42.30 19.20 -27.77
N GLU A 108 42.31 20.36 -27.11
CA GLU A 108 42.87 20.54 -25.77
C GLU A 108 42.00 19.84 -24.72
N LEU A 109 40.68 19.99 -24.81
CA LEU A 109 39.70 19.34 -23.95
C LEU A 109 39.78 17.81 -24.07
N ALA A 110 39.87 17.26 -25.29
CA ALA A 110 40.01 15.82 -25.51
C ALA A 110 41.22 15.17 -24.81
N ARG A 111 42.23 15.96 -24.42
CA ARG A 111 43.45 15.48 -23.74
C ARG A 111 43.40 15.65 -22.22
N ARG A 112 42.39 16.33 -21.69
CA ARG A 112 42.24 16.60 -20.26
C ARG A 112 41.42 15.52 -19.57
N PRO A 113 41.74 15.16 -18.31
CA PRO A 113 40.96 14.18 -17.55
C PRO A 113 39.47 14.54 -17.38
N ASP A 114 39.15 15.83 -17.28
CA ASP A 114 37.80 16.38 -17.10
C ASP A 114 37.28 17.09 -18.36
N GLY A 115 37.99 16.97 -19.48
CA GLY A 115 37.72 17.78 -20.66
C GLY A 115 36.44 17.39 -21.41
N GLU A 116 36.00 16.13 -21.34
CA GLU A 116 34.72 15.72 -21.94
C GLU A 116 33.52 16.38 -21.23
N ALA A 117 33.55 16.44 -19.89
CA ALA A 117 32.50 17.12 -19.13
C ALA A 117 32.47 18.63 -19.43
N GLN A 118 33.64 19.28 -19.46
CA GLN A 118 33.75 20.70 -19.84
C GLN A 118 33.28 20.95 -21.28
N PHE A 119 33.51 20.01 -22.18
CA PHE A 119 33.06 20.10 -23.56
C PHE A 119 31.53 19.98 -23.66
N ILE A 120 30.92 19.05 -22.91
CA ILE A 120 29.46 18.92 -22.81
C ILE A 120 28.83 20.23 -22.30
N ASP A 121 29.38 20.83 -21.25
CA ASP A 121 28.89 22.10 -20.70
C ASP A 121 28.96 23.25 -21.73
N ASP A 122 30.05 23.33 -22.51
CA ASP A 122 30.21 24.32 -23.59
C ASP A 122 29.19 24.10 -24.73
N LEU A 123 29.03 22.85 -25.16
CA LEU A 123 28.05 22.47 -26.18
C LEU A 123 26.64 22.84 -25.73
N HIS A 124 26.28 22.58 -24.47
CA HIS A 124 24.99 22.95 -23.91
C HIS A 124 24.74 24.45 -23.99
N ALA A 125 25.67 25.25 -23.48
CA ALA A 125 25.50 26.69 -23.44
C ALA A 125 25.44 27.31 -24.85
N ARG A 126 26.28 26.83 -25.77
CA ARG A 126 26.32 27.33 -27.15
C ARG A 126 25.11 26.86 -27.95
N GLY A 127 24.70 25.60 -27.80
CA GLY A 127 23.49 25.05 -28.40
C GLY A 127 22.24 25.79 -27.94
N ASN A 128 22.11 26.00 -26.62
CA ASN A 128 21.05 26.81 -26.02
C ASN A 128 21.04 28.25 -26.56
N ALA A 129 22.21 28.89 -26.63
CA ALA A 129 22.33 30.24 -27.17
C ALA A 129 21.97 30.35 -28.66
N ILE A 130 22.09 29.26 -29.43
CA ILE A 130 21.62 29.22 -30.83
C ILE A 130 20.11 28.99 -30.85
N GLU A 131 19.59 28.03 -30.08
CA GLU A 131 18.16 27.66 -30.05
C GLU A 131 17.26 28.86 -29.75
N TYR A 132 17.69 29.73 -28.83
CA TYR A 132 16.91 30.89 -28.39
C TYR A 132 17.31 32.21 -29.04
N ALA A 133 18.21 32.21 -30.03
CA ALA A 133 18.59 33.43 -30.74
C ALA A 133 17.56 33.81 -31.82
N ASP A 134 17.41 35.11 -32.08
CA ASP A 134 16.59 35.58 -33.19
C ASP A 134 17.28 35.21 -34.52
N ALA A 135 16.54 34.57 -35.44
CA ALA A 135 17.03 34.17 -36.76
C ALA A 135 17.47 35.36 -37.64
N SER A 136 17.11 36.59 -37.28
CA SER A 136 17.60 37.81 -37.93
C SER A 136 18.97 38.28 -37.41
N GLU A 137 19.41 37.80 -36.24
CA GLU A 137 20.67 38.18 -35.60
C GLU A 137 21.81 37.20 -35.88
N ILE A 138 21.50 35.90 -36.04
CA ILE A 138 22.49 34.86 -36.32
C ILE A 138 22.07 33.93 -37.46
N ASP A 139 23.06 33.47 -38.23
CA ASP A 139 22.89 32.36 -39.17
C ASP A 139 22.99 31.04 -38.39
N HIS A 140 21.83 30.50 -38.01
CA HIS A 140 21.74 29.28 -37.21
C HIS A 140 22.47 28.10 -37.85
N GLN A 141 22.40 27.96 -39.18
CA GLN A 141 23.02 26.84 -39.87
C GLN A 141 24.54 26.92 -39.81
N SER A 142 25.09 28.12 -40.01
CA SER A 142 26.53 28.39 -39.91
C SER A 142 27.07 28.17 -38.48
N GLU A 143 26.30 28.56 -37.46
CA GLU A 143 26.69 28.37 -36.06
C GLU A 143 26.61 26.87 -35.66
N ILE A 144 25.62 26.12 -36.15
CA ILE A 144 25.55 24.65 -36.02
C ILE A 144 26.74 23.97 -36.72
N ASP A 145 27.09 24.40 -37.94
CA ASP A 145 28.22 23.83 -38.67
C ASP A 145 29.56 24.12 -37.96
N THR A 146 29.66 25.27 -37.28
CA THR A 146 30.82 25.59 -36.43
C THR A 146 30.90 24.65 -35.23
N LEU A 147 29.80 24.43 -34.51
CA LEU A 147 29.73 23.45 -33.43
C LEU A 147 30.06 22.02 -33.93
N ALA A 148 29.58 21.66 -35.13
CA ALA A 148 29.83 20.34 -35.70
C ALA A 148 31.32 20.11 -35.98
N ASN A 149 32.02 21.13 -36.50
CA ASN A 149 33.48 21.08 -36.66
C ASN A 149 34.20 20.91 -35.32
N ASP A 150 33.78 21.64 -34.28
CA ASP A 150 34.36 21.52 -32.94
C ASP A 150 34.16 20.11 -32.37
N VAL A 151 32.96 19.52 -32.55
CA VAL A 151 32.69 18.13 -32.13
C VAL A 151 33.55 17.15 -32.92
N GLY A 152 33.69 17.34 -34.24
CA GLY A 152 34.57 16.54 -35.08
C GLY A 152 36.03 16.61 -34.64
N GLU A 153 36.53 17.80 -34.29
CA GLU A 153 37.89 18.00 -33.75
C GLU A 153 38.07 17.32 -32.38
N PHE A 154 37.09 17.47 -31.49
CA PHE A 154 37.11 16.81 -30.17
C PHE A 154 37.20 15.29 -30.33
N ILE A 155 36.30 14.69 -31.10
CA ILE A 155 36.25 13.24 -31.34
C ILE A 155 37.54 12.78 -32.05
N GLY A 156 37.99 13.50 -33.08
CA GLY A 156 39.20 13.17 -33.84
C GLY A 156 40.48 13.19 -32.99
N ALA A 157 40.55 14.04 -31.97
CA ALA A 157 41.67 14.15 -31.05
C ALA A 157 41.74 13.00 -30.01
N LEU A 158 40.65 12.26 -29.81
CA LEU A 158 40.62 11.10 -28.92
C LEU A 158 41.30 9.86 -29.55
N PRO A 159 41.81 8.92 -28.74
CA PRO A 159 42.30 7.63 -29.21
C PRO A 159 41.24 6.90 -30.05
N GLU A 160 41.66 6.32 -31.18
CA GLU A 160 40.77 5.71 -32.18
C GLU A 160 39.78 4.71 -31.58
N ASN A 161 40.24 3.86 -30.65
CA ASN A 161 39.41 2.86 -29.96
C ASN A 161 38.38 3.44 -28.96
N THR A 162 38.42 4.74 -28.70
CA THR A 162 37.50 5.44 -27.76
C THR A 162 36.53 6.38 -28.45
N ARG A 163 36.77 6.74 -29.72
CA ARG A 163 35.99 7.73 -30.49
C ARG A 163 34.51 7.38 -30.54
N GLN A 164 34.19 6.14 -30.91
CA GLN A 164 32.82 5.62 -30.95
C GLN A 164 32.10 5.86 -29.62
N LYS A 165 32.73 5.44 -28.51
CA LYS A 165 32.11 5.54 -27.18
C LYS A 165 31.97 6.98 -26.72
N ALA A 166 32.92 7.85 -27.06
CA ALA A 166 32.88 9.26 -26.69
C ALA A 166 31.80 10.01 -27.49
N ALA A 167 31.75 9.82 -28.80
CA ALA A 167 30.71 10.39 -29.66
C ALA A 167 29.32 9.95 -29.19
N GLN A 168 29.15 8.67 -28.85
CA GLN A 168 27.89 8.16 -28.31
C GLN A 168 27.55 8.83 -26.97
N ARG A 169 28.49 8.94 -26.02
CA ARG A 169 28.24 9.61 -24.74
C ARG A 169 27.87 11.09 -24.89
N LEU A 170 28.43 11.79 -25.88
CA LEU A 170 28.03 13.16 -26.20
C LEU A 170 26.60 13.16 -26.73
N PHE A 171 26.30 12.28 -27.68
CA PHE A 171 24.98 12.20 -28.30
C PHE A 171 23.89 11.82 -27.29
N ASP A 172 24.20 10.96 -26.33
CA ASP A 172 23.26 10.49 -25.32
C ASP A 172 22.89 11.50 -24.23
N GLN A 173 23.57 12.63 -24.14
CA GLN A 173 23.19 13.67 -23.17
C GLN A 173 21.79 14.21 -23.47
N ASP A 174 21.18 14.81 -22.46
CA ASP A 174 19.88 15.49 -22.61
C ASP A 174 20.08 16.83 -23.32
N TRP A 175 19.67 16.92 -24.57
CA TRP A 175 19.79 18.15 -25.37
C TRP A 175 18.46 18.93 -25.50
N THR A 176 17.48 18.70 -24.60
CA THR A 176 16.12 19.27 -24.71
C THR A 176 16.12 20.80 -24.93
N ASP A 177 16.97 21.54 -24.22
CA ASP A 177 17.09 23.01 -24.34
C ASP A 177 18.28 23.44 -25.21
N ALA A 178 18.88 22.52 -25.99
CA ALA A 178 20.08 22.73 -26.79
C ALA A 178 20.07 21.85 -28.06
N GLY A 179 18.93 21.75 -28.75
CA GLY A 179 18.78 20.99 -30.00
C GLY A 179 19.86 21.24 -31.08
N PRO A 180 20.37 22.49 -31.27
CA PRO A 180 21.47 22.76 -32.19
C PRO A 180 22.77 22.01 -31.85
N ALA A 181 23.03 21.75 -30.57
CA ALA A 181 24.18 20.95 -30.13
C ALA A 181 24.00 19.48 -30.49
N GLN A 182 22.80 18.92 -30.35
CA GLN A 182 22.50 17.55 -30.81
C GLN A 182 22.79 17.40 -32.31
N MET A 183 22.27 18.31 -33.14
CA MET A 183 22.51 18.31 -34.59
C MET A 183 24.01 18.43 -34.93
N ALA A 184 24.74 19.25 -34.17
CA ALA A 184 26.17 19.40 -34.33
C ALA A 184 26.93 18.12 -33.97
N ILE A 185 26.49 17.39 -32.93
CA ILE A 185 27.10 16.11 -32.55
C ILE A 185 26.89 15.05 -33.62
N GLU A 186 25.69 14.96 -34.20
CA GLU A 186 25.39 14.05 -35.32
C GLU A 186 26.34 14.30 -36.50
N LYS A 187 26.44 15.57 -36.94
CA LYS A 187 27.35 15.96 -38.04
C LYS A 187 28.82 15.76 -37.69
N GLY A 188 29.22 16.11 -36.47
CA GLY A 188 30.61 15.98 -36.02
C GLY A 188 31.06 14.52 -35.92
N ALA A 189 30.16 13.62 -35.52
CA ALA A 189 30.39 12.18 -35.55
C ALA A 189 30.52 11.65 -36.99
N GLU A 190 29.63 12.08 -37.90
CA GLU A 190 29.69 11.74 -39.32
C GLU A 190 31.04 12.16 -39.95
N MET A 191 31.53 13.36 -39.64
CA MET A 191 32.85 13.85 -40.10
C MET A 191 34.02 12.94 -39.66
N GLN A 192 33.86 12.19 -38.57
CA GLN A 192 34.86 11.26 -38.04
C GLN A 192 34.58 9.80 -38.41
N ASP A 193 33.65 9.54 -39.34
CA ASP A 193 33.23 8.19 -39.76
C ASP A 193 32.73 7.34 -38.56
N VAL A 194 32.06 8.01 -37.61
CA VAL A 194 31.48 7.40 -36.41
C VAL A 194 29.97 7.32 -36.58
N GLU A 195 29.44 6.09 -36.66
CA GLU A 195 28.00 5.85 -36.75
C GLU A 195 27.39 5.87 -35.34
N LEU A 196 26.48 6.81 -35.09
CA LEU A 196 25.78 6.92 -33.81
C LEU A 196 24.62 5.93 -33.74
N GLN A 197 24.48 5.27 -32.60
CA GLN A 197 23.31 4.46 -32.28
C GLN A 197 22.15 5.37 -31.86
N ALA A 198 20.92 4.93 -32.12
CA ALA A 198 19.73 5.62 -31.67
C ALA A 198 19.80 5.88 -30.15
N SER A 199 19.38 7.07 -29.76
CA SER A 199 19.37 7.52 -28.38
C SER A 199 18.02 8.12 -28.04
N SER A 200 17.60 8.01 -26.79
CA SER A 200 16.45 8.74 -26.28
C SER A 200 16.83 10.05 -25.60
N HIS A 201 18.12 10.38 -25.58
CA HIS A 201 18.71 11.56 -24.94
C HIS A 201 18.38 11.64 -23.44
N ALA A 202 18.28 10.50 -22.77
CA ALA A 202 17.98 10.44 -21.33
C ALA A 202 19.22 10.64 -20.44
N GLY A 203 20.38 10.92 -21.03
CA GLY A 203 21.68 10.99 -20.35
C GLY A 203 22.53 9.76 -20.62
N SER A 204 23.84 9.98 -20.78
CA SER A 204 24.79 8.93 -21.21
C SER A 204 24.84 7.67 -20.33
N GLU A 205 24.69 7.81 -19.02
CA GLU A 205 24.68 6.66 -18.10
C GLU A 205 23.38 5.85 -18.24
N VAL A 206 22.23 6.52 -18.31
CA VAL A 206 20.91 5.91 -18.47
C VAL A 206 20.83 5.17 -19.81
N GLU A 207 21.28 5.81 -20.90
CA GLU A 207 21.32 5.23 -22.25
C GLU A 207 22.26 4.02 -22.35
N ALA A 208 23.41 4.07 -21.69
CA ALA A 208 24.33 2.94 -21.64
C ALA A 208 23.71 1.72 -20.94
N GLN A 209 23.05 1.94 -19.79
CA GLN A 209 22.35 0.87 -19.07
C GLN A 209 21.18 0.31 -19.89
N ALA A 210 20.42 1.17 -20.56
CA ALA A 210 19.31 0.75 -21.42
C ALA A 210 19.81 -0.13 -22.57
N ARG A 211 20.85 0.30 -23.31
CA ARG A 211 21.41 -0.46 -24.43
C ARG A 211 22.03 -1.79 -24.01
N GLU A 212 22.71 -1.86 -22.87
CA GLU A 212 23.24 -3.13 -22.35
C GLU A 212 22.11 -4.16 -22.15
N ARG A 213 20.98 -3.72 -21.59
CA ARG A 213 19.82 -4.57 -21.33
C ARG A 213 19.10 -4.99 -22.61
N VAL A 214 18.96 -4.07 -23.56
CA VAL A 214 18.35 -4.36 -24.86
C VAL A 214 19.24 -5.27 -25.72
N ALA A 215 20.57 -5.11 -25.66
CA ALA A 215 21.51 -5.94 -26.41
C ALA A 215 21.42 -7.43 -26.02
N ALA A 216 21.13 -7.75 -24.75
CA ALA A 216 20.90 -9.12 -24.31
C ALA A 216 19.67 -9.76 -25.00
N ALA A 217 18.62 -8.96 -25.25
CA ALA A 217 17.42 -9.39 -25.96
C ALA A 217 17.68 -9.59 -27.46
N LEU A 218 18.43 -8.67 -28.09
CA LEU A 218 18.83 -8.80 -29.51
C LEU A 218 19.69 -10.03 -29.79
N GLY A 219 20.38 -10.56 -28.78
CA GLY A 219 21.17 -11.80 -28.90
C GLY A 219 20.34 -13.08 -29.04
N GLN A 220 19.02 -13.01 -28.83
CA GLN A 220 18.13 -14.16 -28.91
C GLN A 220 17.62 -14.41 -30.34
N THR A 221 17.51 -15.68 -30.74
CA THR A 221 17.06 -16.05 -32.09
C THR A 221 15.53 -16.22 -32.18
N ASN A 222 14.88 -16.55 -31.08
CA ASN A 222 13.42 -16.69 -31.01
C ASN A 222 12.83 -15.37 -30.48
N PRO A 223 11.83 -14.75 -31.14
CA PRO A 223 11.27 -13.49 -30.66
C PRO A 223 10.61 -13.57 -29.27
N LEU A 224 10.06 -14.73 -28.86
CA LEU A 224 9.56 -14.93 -27.50
C LEU A 224 10.69 -14.91 -26.46
N ASP A 225 11.83 -15.54 -26.77
CA ASP A 225 13.01 -15.52 -25.90
C ASP A 225 13.61 -14.11 -25.84
N ALA A 226 13.61 -13.38 -26.98
CA ALA A 226 14.04 -11.99 -27.06
C ALA A 226 13.16 -11.09 -26.18
N LEU A 227 11.84 -11.22 -26.28
CA LEU A 227 10.88 -10.45 -25.48
C LEU A 227 11.01 -10.77 -23.99
N THR A 228 11.19 -12.05 -23.64
CA THR A 228 11.42 -12.50 -22.25
C THR A 228 12.72 -11.92 -21.68
N SER A 229 13.79 -11.92 -22.48
CA SER A 229 15.07 -11.30 -22.08
C SER A 229 14.95 -9.78 -21.93
N LEU A 230 14.16 -9.12 -22.79
CA LEU A 230 13.88 -7.69 -22.69
C LEU A 230 13.12 -7.37 -21.40
N ASP A 231 12.09 -8.15 -21.06
CA ASP A 231 11.30 -7.99 -19.83
C ASP A 231 12.14 -8.14 -18.56
N HIS A 232 13.01 -9.15 -18.51
CA HIS A 232 13.92 -9.33 -17.38
C HIS A 232 14.87 -8.13 -17.21
N GLY A 233 15.38 -7.60 -18.33
CA GLY A 233 16.16 -6.37 -18.34
C GLY A 233 15.36 -5.16 -17.84
N PHE A 234 14.08 -5.07 -18.23
CA PHE A 234 13.17 -3.98 -17.94
C PHE A 234 12.75 -3.92 -16.47
N LYS A 235 12.30 -5.03 -15.89
CA LYS A 235 11.85 -5.10 -14.49
C LYS A 235 12.95 -4.83 -13.46
N SER A 236 14.19 -5.14 -13.81
CA SER A 236 15.34 -4.89 -12.95
C SER A 236 15.96 -3.50 -13.13
N ALA A 237 15.40 -2.66 -14.02
CA ALA A 237 15.89 -1.33 -14.31
C ALA A 237 15.16 -0.25 -13.50
N SER A 238 15.82 0.89 -13.26
CA SER A 238 15.18 2.08 -12.71
C SER A 238 14.16 2.68 -13.70
N ASP A 239 13.23 3.51 -13.23
CA ASP A 239 12.20 4.13 -14.08
C ASP A 239 12.77 4.98 -15.23
N GLU A 240 13.92 5.62 -15.01
CA GLU A 240 14.64 6.37 -16.06
C GLU A 240 15.18 5.44 -17.14
N VAL A 241 15.80 4.33 -16.74
CA VAL A 241 16.33 3.33 -17.68
C VAL A 241 15.20 2.61 -18.40
N GLN A 242 14.09 2.28 -17.73
CA GLN A 242 12.89 1.74 -18.36
C GLN A 242 12.35 2.67 -19.45
N ARG A 243 12.26 3.98 -19.17
CA ARG A 243 11.81 4.97 -20.17
C ARG A 243 12.76 5.04 -21.37
N ALA A 244 14.08 5.01 -21.14
CA ALA A 244 15.06 4.97 -22.22
C ALA A 244 14.94 3.68 -23.05
N MET A 245 14.75 2.53 -22.40
CA MET A 245 14.49 1.25 -23.08
C MET A 245 13.25 1.31 -23.98
N LEU A 246 12.11 1.82 -23.52
CA LEU A 246 10.90 1.93 -24.36
C LEU A 246 11.07 2.87 -25.55
N ARG A 247 11.96 3.85 -25.46
CA ARG A 247 12.24 4.80 -26.55
C ARG A 247 13.24 4.26 -27.57
N SER A 248 14.11 3.34 -27.15
CA SER A 248 15.13 2.68 -27.98
C SER A 248 14.52 2.03 -29.23
N SER A 249 15.11 2.29 -30.39
CA SER A 249 14.74 1.63 -31.66
C SER A 249 14.93 0.12 -31.59
N ASP A 250 15.96 -0.33 -30.88
CA ASP A 250 16.31 -1.74 -30.79
C ASP A 250 15.30 -2.51 -29.94
N ALA A 251 14.87 -1.93 -28.82
CA ALA A 251 13.80 -2.51 -28.01
C ALA A 251 12.48 -2.56 -28.79
N LYS A 252 12.15 -1.49 -29.51
CA LYS A 252 10.99 -1.45 -30.41
C LYS A 252 11.08 -2.52 -31.50
N ALA A 253 12.26 -2.78 -32.05
CA ALA A 253 12.46 -3.85 -33.02
C ALA A 253 12.23 -5.24 -32.42
N VAL A 254 12.69 -5.49 -31.19
CA VAL A 254 12.39 -6.75 -30.47
C VAL A 254 10.88 -6.93 -30.29
N ILE A 255 10.18 -5.89 -29.86
CA ILE A 255 8.72 -5.91 -29.65
C ILE A 255 7.98 -6.09 -30.99
N GLN A 256 8.40 -5.37 -32.03
CA GLN A 256 7.80 -5.50 -33.37
C GLN A 256 8.00 -6.90 -33.93
N ASN A 257 9.19 -7.50 -33.79
CA ASN A 257 9.43 -8.88 -34.24
C ASN A 257 8.53 -9.90 -33.51
N ALA A 258 8.24 -9.68 -32.22
CA ALA A 258 7.31 -10.50 -31.47
C ALA A 258 5.86 -10.31 -31.98
N ALA A 259 5.44 -9.06 -32.18
CA ALA A 259 4.14 -8.75 -32.78
C ALA A 259 3.97 -9.40 -34.16
N ASP A 260 4.97 -9.26 -35.03
CA ASP A 260 5.00 -9.84 -36.38
C ASP A 260 4.93 -11.38 -36.34
N GLN A 261 5.60 -12.02 -35.36
CA GLN A 261 5.50 -13.47 -35.16
C GLN A 261 4.10 -13.91 -34.72
N ALA A 262 3.40 -13.09 -33.92
CA ALA A 262 2.04 -13.38 -33.53
C ALA A 262 1.08 -13.20 -34.71
N THR A 263 1.20 -12.09 -35.45
CA THR A 263 0.32 -11.77 -36.59
C THR A 263 0.61 -12.61 -37.83
N SER A 264 1.80 -13.22 -37.96
CA SER A 264 2.13 -14.13 -39.07
C SER A 264 1.13 -15.28 -39.19
N ALA A 265 0.50 -15.70 -38.08
CA ALA A 265 -0.57 -16.69 -38.06
C ALA A 265 -1.72 -16.35 -39.02
N LEU A 266 -2.00 -15.07 -39.27
CA LEU A 266 -3.03 -14.64 -40.23
C LEU A 266 -2.68 -15.00 -41.68
N THR A 267 -1.39 -15.04 -42.01
CA THR A 267 -0.89 -15.32 -43.36
C THR A 267 -0.49 -16.79 -43.60
N GLU A 268 -0.22 -17.54 -42.53
CA GLU A 268 0.20 -18.96 -42.58
C GLU A 268 -0.82 -19.86 -43.30
N GLU A 269 -0.35 -20.88 -44.04
CA GLU A 269 -1.21 -21.77 -44.82
C GLU A 269 -1.68 -22.96 -43.97
N HIS A 270 -2.98 -23.01 -43.63
CA HIS A 270 -3.57 -24.12 -42.85
C HIS A 270 -4.57 -24.91 -43.70
N LYS A 271 -4.09 -25.99 -44.31
CA LYS A 271 -4.86 -26.85 -45.24
C LYS A 271 -5.83 -27.80 -44.55
N ASP A 272 -5.62 -28.08 -43.26
CA ASP A 272 -6.36 -29.08 -42.50
C ASP A 272 -7.44 -28.49 -41.57
N ALA A 273 -7.56 -27.16 -41.50
CA ALA A 273 -8.56 -26.47 -40.67
C ALA A 273 -9.92 -26.41 -41.38
N PHE A 274 -11.00 -26.71 -40.64
CA PHE A 274 -12.38 -26.67 -41.16
C PHE A 274 -12.80 -25.26 -41.59
N ASP A 275 -12.40 -24.25 -40.81
CA ASP A 275 -12.41 -22.84 -41.19
C ASP A 275 -11.01 -22.26 -40.95
N SER A 276 -10.29 -22.01 -42.05
CA SER A 276 -8.92 -21.52 -42.00
C SER A 276 -8.83 -20.15 -41.33
N GLN A 277 -9.80 -19.25 -41.54
CA GLN A 277 -9.72 -17.88 -41.03
C GLN A 277 -9.94 -17.85 -39.50
N VAL A 278 -10.86 -18.68 -39.01
CA VAL A 278 -11.14 -18.80 -37.58
C VAL A 278 -9.94 -19.34 -36.83
N PHE A 279 -9.34 -20.41 -37.35
CA PHE A 279 -8.13 -21.00 -36.76
C PHE A 279 -6.99 -19.99 -36.70
N LYS A 280 -6.73 -19.28 -37.80
CA LYS A 280 -5.66 -18.26 -37.88
C LYS A 280 -5.82 -17.15 -36.85
N THR A 281 -7.05 -16.67 -36.66
CA THR A 281 -7.35 -15.61 -35.70
C THR A 281 -7.18 -16.10 -34.26
N ALA A 282 -7.64 -17.32 -33.96
CA ALA A 282 -7.44 -17.93 -32.64
C ALA A 282 -5.97 -18.18 -32.33
N GLU A 283 -5.19 -18.65 -33.32
CA GLU A 283 -3.75 -18.88 -33.21
C GLU A 283 -2.97 -17.58 -33.00
N MET A 284 -3.34 -16.50 -33.70
CA MET A 284 -2.76 -15.17 -33.48
C MET A 284 -2.97 -14.69 -32.04
N PHE A 285 -4.21 -14.77 -31.52
CA PHE A 285 -4.48 -14.36 -30.15
C PHE A 285 -3.83 -15.29 -29.12
N ARG A 286 -3.73 -16.60 -29.39
CA ARG A 286 -2.97 -17.52 -28.53
C ARG A 286 -1.50 -17.10 -28.42
N ARG A 287 -0.87 -16.73 -29.55
CA ARG A 287 0.53 -16.25 -29.55
C ARG A 287 0.68 -14.94 -28.79
N LEU A 288 -0.23 -13.98 -28.97
CA LEU A 288 -0.22 -12.72 -28.20
C LEU A 288 -0.42 -12.96 -26.69
N ASP A 289 -1.35 -13.85 -26.33
CA ASP A 289 -1.56 -14.26 -24.94
C ASP A 289 -0.26 -14.83 -24.35
N GLU A 290 0.33 -15.85 -24.98
CA GLU A 290 1.59 -16.47 -24.54
C GLU A 290 2.75 -15.47 -24.42
N MET A 291 2.90 -14.56 -25.39
CA MET A 291 3.94 -13.53 -25.36
C MET A 291 3.74 -12.49 -24.26
N SER A 292 2.51 -12.26 -23.82
CA SER A 292 2.18 -11.31 -22.75
C SER A 292 2.22 -11.91 -21.34
N VAL A 293 2.27 -13.24 -21.20
CA VAL A 293 2.28 -13.88 -19.88
C VAL A 293 3.51 -13.44 -19.09
N GLY A 294 3.25 -12.80 -17.95
CA GLY A 294 4.30 -12.31 -17.07
C GLY A 294 5.06 -11.11 -17.61
N LEU A 295 4.72 -10.55 -18.77
CA LEU A 295 5.35 -9.34 -19.32
C LEU A 295 4.98 -8.11 -18.46
N ALA A 296 5.92 -7.19 -18.24
CA ALA A 296 5.64 -5.94 -17.56
C ALA A 296 4.51 -5.17 -18.28
N PRO A 297 3.53 -4.56 -17.56
CA PRO A 297 2.35 -3.94 -18.19
C PRO A 297 2.70 -2.97 -19.34
N LYS A 298 3.71 -2.11 -19.14
CA LYS A 298 4.19 -1.17 -20.17
C LYS A 298 4.70 -1.86 -21.44
N LEU A 299 5.35 -3.02 -21.32
CA LEU A 299 5.80 -3.79 -22.48
C LEU A 299 4.63 -4.51 -23.17
N THR A 300 3.62 -4.96 -22.41
CA THR A 300 2.36 -5.49 -22.97
C THR A 300 1.62 -4.42 -23.77
N SER A 301 1.58 -3.19 -23.28
CA SER A 301 1.06 -2.03 -24.01
C SER A 301 1.78 -1.82 -25.35
N GLU A 302 3.12 -1.85 -25.35
CA GLU A 302 3.90 -1.68 -26.58
C GLU A 302 3.74 -2.85 -27.56
N LEU A 303 3.66 -4.10 -27.07
CA LEU A 303 3.35 -5.27 -27.90
C LEU A 303 1.99 -5.12 -28.59
N THR A 304 0.98 -4.64 -27.85
CA THR A 304 -0.35 -4.35 -28.40
C THR A 304 -0.29 -3.29 -29.48
N LYS A 305 0.41 -2.18 -29.22
CA LYS A 305 0.58 -1.09 -30.20
C LYS A 305 1.30 -1.55 -31.46
N ALA A 306 2.28 -2.44 -31.34
CA ALA A 306 3.00 -3.01 -32.46
C ALA A 306 2.15 -3.97 -33.31
N ALA A 307 1.21 -4.71 -32.69
CA ALA A 307 0.31 -5.62 -33.39
C ALA A 307 -0.88 -4.91 -34.08
N LEU A 308 -1.35 -3.79 -33.53
CA LEU A 308 -2.55 -3.09 -34.01
C LEU A 308 -2.57 -2.75 -35.50
N PRO A 309 -1.50 -2.22 -36.13
CA PRO A 309 -1.53 -1.86 -37.55
C PRO A 309 -1.86 -3.03 -38.47
N GLU A 310 -1.30 -4.22 -38.20
CA GLU A 310 -1.56 -5.42 -38.99
C GLU A 310 -2.98 -5.93 -38.76
N LEU A 311 -3.45 -5.92 -37.50
CA LEU A 311 -4.84 -6.28 -37.18
C LEU A 311 -5.83 -5.36 -37.90
N GLU A 312 -5.62 -4.05 -37.84
CA GLU A 312 -6.48 -3.09 -38.53
C GLU A 312 -6.47 -3.29 -40.05
N SER A 313 -5.30 -3.60 -40.63
CA SER A 313 -5.18 -3.91 -42.07
C SER A 313 -6.00 -5.14 -42.45
N GLU A 314 -5.86 -6.23 -41.68
CA GLU A 314 -6.53 -7.51 -41.95
C GLU A 314 -8.05 -7.49 -41.65
N PHE A 315 -8.47 -6.68 -40.68
CA PHE A 315 -9.86 -6.62 -40.21
C PHE A 315 -10.59 -5.32 -40.57
N ALA A 316 -10.03 -4.45 -41.42
CA ALA A 316 -10.67 -3.21 -41.87
C ALA A 316 -12.10 -3.42 -42.45
N GLU A 317 -12.33 -4.55 -43.12
CA GLU A 317 -13.63 -4.89 -43.72
C GLU A 317 -14.61 -5.57 -42.74
N SER A 318 -14.15 -6.04 -41.57
CA SER A 318 -15.04 -6.71 -40.58
C SER A 318 -16.03 -5.72 -39.94
N ILE A 319 -15.66 -4.44 -39.88
CA ILE A 319 -16.43 -3.31 -39.32
C ILE A 319 -17.81 -3.15 -39.97
N TYR A 320 -17.97 -3.58 -41.23
CA TYR A 320 -19.19 -3.34 -42.03
C TYR A 320 -20.05 -4.58 -42.26
N SER A 321 -19.75 -5.70 -41.60
CA SER A 321 -20.52 -6.94 -41.75
C SER A 321 -21.12 -7.37 -40.41
N ASP A 322 -22.35 -7.88 -40.42
CA ASP A 322 -22.97 -8.62 -39.31
C ASP A 322 -22.15 -9.89 -38.87
N TYR A 323 -20.92 -10.05 -39.39
CA TYR A 323 -20.07 -11.24 -39.38
C TYR A 323 -18.72 -11.05 -38.67
N GLY A 324 -18.38 -9.88 -38.13
CA GLY A 324 -17.16 -9.69 -37.31
C GLY A 324 -17.12 -10.61 -36.08
N ALA A 325 -18.29 -10.80 -35.45
CA ALA A 325 -18.52 -11.71 -34.32
C ALA A 325 -18.44 -13.21 -34.65
N LEU A 326 -18.25 -13.61 -35.92
CA LEU A 326 -18.25 -15.03 -36.34
C LEU A 326 -16.85 -15.59 -36.64
N ARG A 327 -15.78 -14.80 -36.50
CA ARG A 327 -14.41 -15.22 -36.88
C ARG A 327 -13.50 -15.60 -35.72
N THR A 328 -13.85 -15.26 -34.48
CA THR A 328 -13.17 -15.75 -33.29
C THR A 328 -14.08 -16.77 -32.62
N GLU A 329 -13.82 -18.06 -32.85
CA GLU A 329 -14.42 -19.12 -32.03
C GLU A 329 -14.16 -18.85 -30.54
N ALA A 330 -14.93 -19.49 -29.65
CA ALA A 330 -14.83 -19.28 -28.20
C ALA A 330 -13.39 -19.27 -27.65
N LEU A 331 -12.54 -20.17 -28.15
CA LEU A 331 -11.12 -20.26 -27.76
C LEU A 331 -10.31 -19.03 -28.18
N GLY A 332 -10.50 -18.52 -29.39
CA GLY A 332 -9.81 -17.31 -29.86
C GLY A 332 -10.21 -16.08 -29.04
N THR A 333 -11.50 -15.95 -28.73
CA THR A 333 -11.99 -14.88 -27.84
C THR A 333 -11.42 -15.02 -26.43
N GLN A 334 -11.25 -16.25 -25.91
CA GLN A 334 -10.67 -16.47 -24.59
C GLN A 334 -9.20 -16.00 -24.52
N TYR A 335 -8.37 -16.34 -25.50
CA TYR A 335 -6.97 -15.85 -25.55
C TYR A 335 -6.91 -14.33 -25.67
N MET A 336 -7.77 -13.74 -26.49
CA MET A 336 -7.86 -12.29 -26.61
C MET A 336 -8.25 -11.64 -25.28
N LEU A 337 -9.23 -12.19 -24.55
CA LEU A 337 -9.64 -11.69 -23.24
C LEU A 337 -8.49 -11.77 -22.23
N GLN A 338 -7.74 -12.88 -22.21
CA GLN A 338 -6.57 -13.03 -21.35
C GLN A 338 -5.47 -12.01 -21.70
N PHE A 339 -5.15 -11.86 -22.99
CA PHE A 339 -4.19 -10.88 -23.48
C PHE A 339 -4.57 -9.44 -23.10
N THR A 340 -5.79 -9.02 -23.46
CA THR A 340 -6.29 -7.67 -23.20
C THR A 340 -6.51 -7.40 -21.71
N GLY A 341 -6.75 -8.45 -20.92
CA GLY A 341 -6.86 -8.34 -19.47
C GLY A 341 -5.56 -7.93 -18.76
N ARG A 342 -4.40 -8.07 -19.42
CA ARG A 342 -3.09 -7.63 -18.91
C ARG A 342 -2.71 -6.21 -19.30
N LEU A 343 -3.58 -5.52 -20.05
CA LEU A 343 -3.37 -4.11 -20.43
C LEU A 343 -3.72 -3.18 -19.28
N ASP A 344 -3.05 -2.03 -19.27
CA ASP A 344 -3.39 -0.97 -18.32
C ASP A 344 -4.67 -0.28 -18.81
N PRO A 345 -5.78 -0.31 -18.05
CA PRO A 345 -7.06 0.22 -18.51
C PRO A 345 -7.00 1.72 -18.88
N GLN A 346 -6.15 2.49 -18.20
CA GLN A 346 -6.02 3.94 -18.41
C GLN A 346 -5.05 4.23 -19.56
N ALA A 347 -3.84 3.65 -19.51
CA ALA A 347 -2.80 3.91 -20.48
C ALA A 347 -3.09 3.30 -21.87
N ASP A 348 -3.88 2.22 -21.92
CA ASP A 348 -4.20 1.48 -23.15
C ASP A 348 -5.64 1.68 -23.64
N SER A 349 -6.43 2.58 -23.06
CA SER A 349 -7.81 2.90 -23.47
C SER A 349 -7.95 3.06 -25.00
N ARG A 350 -7.06 3.85 -25.63
CA ARG A 350 -7.05 4.02 -27.09
C ARG A 350 -6.72 2.75 -27.87
N SER A 351 -5.83 1.90 -27.35
CA SER A 351 -5.50 0.61 -27.97
C SER A 351 -6.68 -0.34 -27.88
N LEU A 352 -7.35 -0.38 -26.72
CA LEU A 352 -8.56 -1.15 -26.48
C LEU A 352 -9.72 -0.68 -27.37
N ASP A 353 -9.93 0.62 -27.56
CA ASP A 353 -10.94 1.17 -28.45
C ASP A 353 -10.71 0.76 -29.92
N ARG A 354 -9.44 0.83 -30.37
CA ARG A 354 -9.08 0.38 -31.73
C ARG A 354 -9.29 -1.12 -31.89
N LEU A 355 -9.01 -1.90 -30.85
CA LEU A 355 -9.22 -3.34 -30.86
C LEU A 355 -10.72 -3.70 -30.84
N SER A 356 -11.51 -3.03 -30.00
CA SER A 356 -12.95 -3.28 -29.88
C SER A 356 -13.73 -2.84 -31.11
N ALA A 357 -13.26 -1.82 -31.84
CA ALA A 357 -13.81 -1.41 -33.13
C ALA A 357 -13.74 -2.52 -34.20
N MET A 358 -12.83 -3.50 -34.08
CA MET A 358 -12.80 -4.67 -34.96
C MET A 358 -13.86 -5.73 -34.63
N GLY A 359 -14.52 -5.60 -33.46
CA GLY A 359 -15.75 -6.32 -33.13
C GLY A 359 -15.58 -7.80 -32.77
N PHE A 360 -14.40 -8.21 -32.26
CA PHE A 360 -14.20 -9.60 -31.84
C PHE A 360 -15.08 -9.93 -30.63
N TYR A 361 -15.94 -10.94 -30.78
CA TYR A 361 -16.90 -11.30 -29.74
C TYR A 361 -17.38 -12.74 -29.89
N HIS A 362 -17.65 -13.41 -28.77
CA HIS A 362 -18.34 -14.69 -28.73
C HIS A 362 -19.32 -14.73 -27.55
N MET A 363 -20.57 -15.13 -27.82
CA MET A 363 -21.70 -15.06 -26.86
C MET A 363 -21.45 -15.76 -25.52
N HIS A 364 -20.64 -16.82 -25.53
CA HIS A 364 -20.34 -17.62 -24.34
C HIS A 364 -18.94 -17.40 -23.77
N ALA A 365 -18.20 -16.38 -24.22
CA ALA A 365 -16.84 -16.15 -23.75
C ALA A 365 -16.77 -15.26 -22.50
N PHE A 366 -17.59 -14.19 -22.44
CA PHE A 366 -17.46 -13.18 -21.37
C PHE A 366 -17.86 -13.72 -20.00
N ALA A 367 -19.04 -14.33 -19.88
CA ALA A 367 -19.55 -14.82 -18.59
C ALA A 367 -18.57 -15.78 -17.89
N PRO A 368 -18.07 -16.88 -18.51
CA PRO A 368 -17.14 -17.77 -17.83
C PRO A 368 -15.77 -17.14 -17.55
N TYR A 369 -15.30 -16.25 -18.43
CA TYR A 369 -14.03 -15.54 -18.23
C TYR A 369 -14.10 -14.58 -17.02
N LEU A 370 -15.16 -13.79 -16.92
CA LEU A 370 -15.38 -12.88 -15.79
C LEU A 370 -15.71 -13.66 -14.51
N ALA A 371 -16.49 -14.75 -14.60
CA ALA A 371 -16.76 -15.64 -13.47
C ALA A 371 -15.47 -16.18 -12.83
N SER A 372 -14.44 -16.45 -13.63
CA SER A 372 -13.12 -16.89 -13.17
C SER A 372 -12.18 -15.75 -12.76
N GLY A 373 -12.65 -14.50 -12.64
CA GLY A 373 -11.79 -13.39 -12.21
C GLY A 373 -11.20 -12.54 -13.34
N GLY A 374 -11.63 -12.77 -14.57
CA GLY A 374 -11.13 -12.04 -15.73
C GLY A 374 -11.32 -10.52 -15.64
N SER A 375 -10.41 -9.79 -16.27
CA SER A 375 -10.46 -8.32 -16.36
C SER A 375 -11.59 -7.82 -17.27
N LEU A 376 -12.25 -6.75 -16.86
CA LEU A 376 -13.31 -6.06 -17.61
C LEU A 376 -12.78 -5.29 -18.84
N ASN A 377 -11.47 -5.19 -19.06
CA ASN A 377 -10.85 -4.31 -20.07
C ASN A 377 -11.55 -4.36 -21.43
N TYR A 378 -11.42 -5.50 -22.12
CA TYR A 378 -12.02 -5.67 -23.44
C TYR A 378 -13.56 -5.81 -23.40
N PRO A 379 -14.16 -6.60 -22.47
CA PRO A 379 -15.62 -6.67 -22.36
C PRO A 379 -16.29 -5.30 -22.28
N LEU A 380 -15.74 -4.40 -21.47
CA LEU A 380 -16.30 -3.07 -21.24
C LEU A 380 -16.00 -2.10 -22.41
N ALA A 381 -14.85 -2.23 -23.08
CA ALA A 381 -14.52 -1.48 -24.29
C ALA A 381 -15.42 -1.84 -25.49
N LEU A 382 -16.07 -3.01 -25.47
CA LEU A 382 -17.02 -3.45 -26.49
C LEU A 382 -18.43 -2.86 -26.28
N VAL A 383 -18.75 -2.38 -25.07
CA VAL A 383 -20.08 -1.83 -24.75
C VAL A 383 -20.31 -0.53 -25.54
N GLY A 384 -21.38 -0.52 -26.32
CA GLY A 384 -21.76 0.61 -27.19
C GLY A 384 -21.19 0.57 -28.60
N GLN A 385 -20.36 -0.43 -28.96
CA GLN A 385 -19.78 -0.56 -30.30
C GLN A 385 -20.78 -1.09 -31.35
N PHE A 386 -21.87 -1.74 -30.92
CA PHE A 386 -22.88 -2.31 -31.81
C PHE A 386 -24.23 -1.60 -31.64
N GLU A 387 -24.91 -1.31 -32.76
CA GLU A 387 -26.26 -0.72 -32.73
C GLU A 387 -27.34 -1.80 -32.57
N GLY A 388 -28.27 -1.62 -31.61
CA GLY A 388 -29.48 -2.41 -31.44
C GLY A 388 -29.58 -3.22 -30.13
N ASP A 389 -30.80 -3.62 -29.75
CA ASP A 389 -31.10 -4.20 -28.44
C ASP A 389 -30.45 -5.58 -28.18
N LEU A 390 -30.29 -6.41 -29.22
CA LEU A 390 -29.74 -7.78 -29.09
C LEU A 390 -28.24 -7.79 -28.78
N PRO A 391 -27.38 -7.04 -29.51
CA PRO A 391 -25.97 -6.88 -29.15
C PRO A 391 -25.74 -6.31 -27.74
N THR A 392 -26.55 -5.34 -27.31
CA THR A 392 -26.48 -4.76 -25.95
C THR A 392 -26.82 -5.81 -24.90
N LEU A 393 -27.89 -6.59 -25.08
CA LEU A 393 -28.27 -7.66 -24.14
C LEU A 393 -27.21 -8.76 -24.04
N VAL A 394 -26.52 -9.05 -25.15
CA VAL A 394 -25.53 -10.11 -25.24
C VAL A 394 -24.17 -9.68 -24.65
N THR A 395 -23.79 -8.41 -24.79
CA THR A 395 -22.57 -7.85 -24.19
C THR A 395 -22.76 -7.50 -22.72
N GLU A 396 -23.66 -6.56 -22.40
CA GLU A 396 -23.93 -6.13 -21.02
C GLU A 396 -24.45 -7.28 -20.16
N GLY A 397 -25.34 -8.11 -20.69
CA GLY A 397 -25.86 -9.29 -19.98
C GLY A 397 -24.76 -10.30 -19.67
N GLY A 398 -23.89 -10.60 -20.64
CA GLY A 398 -22.75 -11.50 -20.42
C GLY A 398 -21.75 -10.97 -19.39
N ILE A 399 -21.56 -9.64 -19.33
CA ILE A 399 -20.74 -8.99 -18.30
C ILE A 399 -21.37 -9.15 -16.92
N LEU A 400 -22.64 -8.78 -16.78
CA LEU A 400 -23.33 -8.84 -15.49
C LEU A 400 -23.49 -10.28 -14.97
N ASP A 401 -23.82 -11.23 -15.84
CA ASP A 401 -23.91 -12.65 -15.48
C ASP A 401 -22.55 -13.20 -15.01
N GLY A 402 -21.46 -12.77 -15.65
CA GLY A 402 -20.10 -13.14 -15.26
C GLY A 402 -19.68 -12.54 -13.93
N LEU A 403 -19.95 -11.25 -13.71
CA LEU A 403 -19.68 -10.57 -12.43
C LEU A 403 -20.49 -11.19 -11.27
N GLN A 404 -21.76 -11.55 -11.51
CA GLN A 404 -22.57 -12.21 -10.49
C GLN A 404 -22.04 -13.62 -10.14
N GLN A 405 -21.56 -14.37 -11.13
CA GLN A 405 -20.91 -15.67 -10.90
C GLN A 405 -19.57 -15.51 -10.17
N ASN A 406 -18.78 -14.48 -10.52
CA ASN A 406 -17.57 -14.15 -9.80
C ASN A 406 -17.88 -13.83 -8.33
N GLN A 407 -18.86 -12.98 -8.07
CA GLN A 407 -19.29 -12.65 -6.71
C GLN A 407 -19.68 -13.91 -5.91
N HIS A 408 -20.37 -14.85 -6.54
CA HIS A 408 -20.71 -16.13 -5.90
C HIS A 408 -19.44 -16.93 -5.55
N ARG A 409 -18.49 -17.04 -6.48
CA ARG A 409 -17.20 -17.71 -6.27
C ARG A 409 -16.40 -17.05 -5.14
N VAL A 410 -16.25 -15.74 -5.14
CA VAL A 410 -15.59 -14.98 -4.06
C VAL A 410 -16.27 -15.25 -2.71
N GLY A 411 -17.60 -15.31 -2.69
CA GLY A 411 -18.35 -15.69 -1.49
C GLY A 411 -18.09 -17.13 -1.04
N GLU A 412 -17.94 -18.08 -1.97
CA GLU A 412 -17.56 -19.47 -1.67
C GLU A 412 -16.12 -19.57 -1.14
N ASP A 413 -15.18 -18.82 -1.70
CA ASP A 413 -13.77 -18.79 -1.28
C ASP A 413 -13.63 -18.16 0.11
N ILE A 414 -14.32 -17.04 0.38
CA ILE A 414 -14.42 -16.44 1.73
C ILE A 414 -15.04 -17.42 2.71
N LYS A 415 -16.11 -18.12 2.31
CA LYS A 415 -16.76 -19.11 3.16
C LYS A 415 -15.83 -20.29 3.44
N ALA A 416 -15.12 -20.81 2.45
CA ALA A 416 -14.17 -21.91 2.63
C ALA A 416 -13.05 -21.51 3.59
N TYR A 417 -12.51 -20.30 3.43
CA TYR A 417 -11.55 -19.76 4.37
C TYR A 417 -12.14 -19.65 5.78
N GLY A 418 -13.37 -19.17 5.88
CA GLY A 418 -14.02 -19.02 7.17
C GLY A 418 -14.39 -20.33 7.86
N ASP A 419 -14.84 -21.32 7.11
CA ASP A 419 -15.15 -22.67 7.59
C ASP A 419 -13.86 -23.37 8.08
N HIS A 420 -12.73 -23.16 7.42
CA HIS A 420 -11.43 -23.71 7.85
C HIS A 420 -10.95 -23.14 9.18
N LEU A 421 -11.17 -21.83 9.37
CA LEU A 421 -10.82 -21.14 10.59
C LEU A 421 -11.84 -21.34 11.73
N ALA A 422 -13.02 -21.90 11.44
CA ALA A 422 -14.06 -22.17 12.43
C ALA A 422 -13.59 -23.13 13.54
N GLU A 423 -12.62 -24.01 13.24
CA GLU A 423 -11.98 -24.89 14.22
C GLU A 423 -11.29 -24.10 15.34
N LEU A 424 -10.54 -23.04 14.98
CA LEU A 424 -9.83 -22.21 15.95
C LEU A 424 -10.80 -21.41 16.83
N ASN A 425 -11.82 -20.83 16.20
CA ASN A 425 -12.89 -20.14 16.94
C ASN A 425 -13.65 -21.14 17.87
N TRP A 426 -13.85 -22.38 17.44
CA TRP A 426 -14.44 -23.41 18.30
C TRP A 426 -13.53 -23.72 19.50
N LEU A 427 -12.22 -23.85 19.32
CA LEU A 427 -11.26 -24.06 20.41
C LEU A 427 -11.27 -22.89 21.41
N GLU A 428 -11.29 -21.65 20.91
CA GLU A 428 -11.39 -20.46 21.75
C GLU A 428 -12.70 -20.41 22.54
N GLN A 429 -13.85 -20.64 21.90
CA GLN A 429 -15.14 -20.61 22.58
C GLN A 429 -15.26 -21.69 23.66
N ASN A 430 -14.67 -22.86 23.43
CA ASN A 430 -14.81 -24.01 24.31
C ASN A 430 -13.67 -24.16 25.32
N GLY A 431 -12.55 -23.46 25.15
CA GLY A 431 -11.34 -23.55 25.98
C GLY A 431 -10.82 -22.23 26.56
N GLY A 432 -11.07 -21.11 25.88
CA GLY A 432 -10.52 -19.79 26.25
C GLY A 432 -11.12 -19.17 27.50
N SER A 433 -12.31 -19.61 27.93
CA SER A 433 -13.03 -19.04 29.08
C SER A 433 -12.31 -19.14 30.42
N VAL A 434 -11.31 -20.01 30.51
CA VAL A 434 -10.55 -20.31 31.74
C VAL A 434 -9.06 -19.97 31.58
N MET A 435 -8.71 -19.28 30.50
CA MET A 435 -7.35 -18.82 30.21
C MET A 435 -7.27 -17.31 30.43
N THR A 436 -6.10 -16.81 30.84
CA THR A 436 -5.78 -15.37 30.68
C THR A 436 -5.63 -15.01 29.21
N ASP A 437 -5.66 -13.73 28.88
CA ASP A 437 -5.42 -13.25 27.50
C ASP A 437 -4.08 -13.75 26.95
N GLU A 438 -3.00 -13.76 27.75
CA GLU A 438 -1.71 -14.30 27.30
C GLU A 438 -1.72 -15.81 27.12
N GLN A 439 -2.42 -16.55 27.98
CA GLN A 439 -2.54 -18.01 27.85
C GLN A 439 -3.35 -18.39 26.62
N LEU A 440 -4.43 -17.67 26.33
CA LEU A 440 -5.25 -17.87 25.14
C LEU A 440 -4.45 -17.56 23.88
N ALA A 441 -3.73 -16.43 23.85
CA ALA A 441 -2.85 -16.10 22.73
C ALA A 441 -1.78 -17.18 22.52
N GLY A 442 -1.14 -17.66 23.61
CA GLY A 442 -0.19 -18.76 23.56
C GLY A 442 -0.80 -20.09 23.10
N ALA A 443 -2.04 -20.38 23.47
CA ALA A 443 -2.76 -21.59 23.03
C ALA A 443 -3.07 -21.56 21.53
N VAL A 444 -3.50 -20.41 21.03
CA VAL A 444 -3.74 -20.17 19.60
C VAL A 444 -2.44 -20.29 18.80
N ASP A 445 -1.37 -19.65 19.27
CA ASP A 445 -0.05 -19.75 18.63
C ASP A 445 0.50 -21.19 18.66
N GLY A 446 0.35 -21.89 19.79
CA GLY A 446 0.74 -23.29 19.94
C GLY A 446 -0.02 -24.20 18.98
N TYR A 447 -1.33 -24.01 18.83
CA TYR A 447 -2.16 -24.72 17.86
C TYR A 447 -1.67 -24.50 16.42
N ILE A 448 -1.45 -23.23 16.06
CA ILE A 448 -1.00 -22.82 14.73
C ILE A 448 0.37 -23.41 14.39
N VAL A 449 1.34 -23.26 15.28
CA VAL A 449 2.73 -23.70 15.08
C VAL A 449 2.84 -25.21 15.13
N GLY A 450 2.00 -25.87 15.93
CA GLY A 450 1.94 -27.33 16.04
C GLY A 450 1.22 -28.02 14.87
N ASN A 451 0.52 -27.27 14.01
CA ASN A 451 -0.35 -27.82 12.97
C ASN A 451 -0.04 -27.24 11.57
N ASP A 452 1.11 -27.65 11.02
CA ASP A 452 1.62 -27.20 9.71
C ASP A 452 0.61 -27.38 8.56
N ASP A 453 -0.14 -28.49 8.55
CA ASP A 453 -1.14 -28.78 7.51
C ASP A 453 -2.33 -27.82 7.57
N TRP A 454 -2.83 -27.55 8.79
CA TRP A 454 -3.88 -26.56 9.00
C TRP A 454 -3.40 -25.16 8.61
N LYS A 455 -2.17 -24.80 9.00
CA LYS A 455 -1.57 -23.51 8.65
C LYS A 455 -1.44 -23.34 7.14
N LYS A 456 -0.91 -24.35 6.44
CA LYS A 456 -0.77 -24.31 4.98
C LYS A 456 -2.13 -24.13 4.30
N THR A 457 -3.16 -24.84 4.75
CA THR A 457 -4.50 -24.73 4.17
C THR A 457 -5.11 -23.35 4.44
N ALA A 458 -4.89 -22.77 5.63
CA ALA A 458 -5.30 -21.41 5.94
C ALA A 458 -4.59 -20.39 5.05
N ASP A 459 -3.27 -20.52 4.87
CA ASP A 459 -2.46 -19.64 4.03
C ASP A 459 -2.91 -19.74 2.54
N ASP A 460 -3.16 -20.95 2.03
CA ASP A 460 -3.61 -21.20 0.66
C ASP A 460 -5.02 -20.60 0.42
N LEU A 461 -5.97 -20.81 1.34
CA LEU A 461 -7.33 -20.25 1.26
C LEU A 461 -7.31 -18.72 1.36
N ARG A 462 -6.49 -18.16 2.24
CA ARG A 462 -6.30 -16.70 2.35
C ARG A 462 -5.72 -16.12 1.06
N ALA A 463 -4.72 -16.77 0.47
CA ALA A 463 -4.11 -16.34 -0.78
C ALA A 463 -5.11 -16.37 -1.94
N GLN A 464 -6.03 -17.33 -1.95
CA GLN A 464 -7.12 -17.37 -2.93
C GLN A 464 -8.05 -16.14 -2.77
N VAL A 465 -8.51 -15.85 -1.55
CA VAL A 465 -9.36 -14.68 -1.29
C VAL A 465 -8.64 -13.35 -1.56
N ALA A 466 -7.34 -13.28 -1.26
CA ALA A 466 -6.51 -12.13 -1.60
C ALA A 466 -6.42 -11.93 -3.12
N THR A 467 -6.28 -13.03 -3.87
CA THR A 467 -6.27 -13.01 -5.34
C THR A 467 -7.58 -12.45 -5.89
N ASP A 468 -8.71 -12.96 -5.39
CA ASP A 468 -10.04 -12.47 -5.74
C ASP A 468 -10.23 -10.99 -5.42
N GLY A 469 -9.75 -10.55 -4.25
CA GLY A 469 -9.77 -9.15 -3.86
C GLY A 469 -8.96 -8.25 -4.79
N ARG A 470 -7.80 -8.74 -5.25
CA ARG A 470 -6.97 -8.02 -6.23
C ARG A 470 -7.69 -7.88 -7.57
N GLU A 471 -8.30 -8.96 -8.07
CA GLU A 471 -9.11 -8.94 -9.30
C GLU A 471 -10.25 -7.90 -9.21
N LEU A 472 -10.91 -7.79 -8.05
CA LEU A 472 -11.96 -6.80 -7.81
C LEU A 472 -11.41 -5.35 -7.83
N ILE A 473 -10.26 -5.09 -7.20
CA ILE A 473 -9.61 -3.77 -7.22
C ILE A 473 -9.20 -3.38 -8.64
N ASP A 474 -8.57 -4.30 -9.37
CA ASP A 474 -8.13 -4.05 -10.74
C ASP A 474 -9.34 -3.77 -11.65
N ASN A 475 -10.44 -4.53 -11.51
CA ASN A 475 -11.69 -4.30 -12.23
C ASN A 475 -12.40 -2.99 -11.87
N LEU A 476 -12.30 -2.50 -10.63
CA LEU A 476 -12.74 -1.14 -10.29
C LEU A 476 -11.95 -0.09 -11.07
N GLY A 477 -10.64 -0.31 -11.28
CA GLY A 477 -9.80 0.57 -12.11
C GLY A 477 -10.23 0.59 -13.58
N VAL A 478 -10.71 -0.55 -14.11
CA VAL A 478 -11.28 -0.62 -15.46
C VAL A 478 -12.59 0.17 -15.55
N ILE A 479 -13.47 0.05 -14.55
CA ILE A 479 -14.73 0.80 -14.51
C ILE A 479 -14.45 2.30 -14.43
N GLU A 480 -13.46 2.70 -13.63
CA GLU A 480 -13.00 4.09 -13.57
C GLU A 480 -12.53 4.59 -14.95
N ALA A 481 -11.75 3.80 -15.69
CA ALA A 481 -11.30 4.18 -17.02
C ALA A 481 -12.46 4.38 -18.01
N ARG A 482 -13.52 3.57 -17.91
CA ARG A 482 -14.70 3.69 -18.78
C ARG A 482 -15.64 4.82 -18.36
N TYR A 483 -15.85 5.01 -17.06
CA TYR A 483 -16.78 5.95 -16.47
C TYR A 483 -16.07 6.87 -15.48
N PRO A 484 -15.13 7.71 -15.95
CA PRO A 484 -14.35 8.59 -15.07
C PRO A 484 -15.26 9.52 -14.27
N GLU A 485 -16.42 9.91 -14.81
CA GLU A 485 -17.37 10.80 -14.14
C GLU A 485 -18.03 10.15 -12.90
N LEU A 486 -17.97 8.81 -12.76
CA LEU A 486 -18.35 8.15 -11.51
C LEU A 486 -17.28 8.37 -10.45
N PHE A 487 -16.00 8.37 -10.79
CA PHE A 487 -14.92 8.43 -9.80
C PHE A 487 -14.42 9.86 -9.59
N GLU A 488 -14.73 10.78 -10.49
CA GLU A 488 -14.41 12.20 -10.42
C GLU A 488 -15.65 13.02 -10.03
N GLY A 489 -15.67 13.55 -8.81
CA GLY A 489 -16.75 14.47 -8.38
C GLY A 489 -17.09 14.42 -6.90
N GLU A 490 -18.10 15.21 -6.51
CA GLU A 490 -18.70 15.20 -5.17
C GLU A 490 -20.10 14.58 -5.23
N GLY A 491 -20.52 13.93 -4.13
CA GLY A 491 -21.84 13.30 -4.01
C GLY A 491 -21.80 11.77 -4.06
N ASP A 492 -22.94 11.17 -3.71
CA ASP A 492 -23.19 9.73 -3.72
C ASP A 492 -23.37 9.17 -5.14
N LEU A 493 -23.43 7.85 -5.26
CA LEU A 493 -23.60 7.15 -6.54
C LEU A 493 -24.76 7.72 -7.39
N GLU A 494 -25.93 7.99 -6.80
CA GLU A 494 -27.10 8.51 -7.52
C GLU A 494 -26.91 9.94 -8.04
N THR A 495 -26.10 10.75 -7.34
CA THR A 495 -25.72 12.08 -7.81
C THR A 495 -24.77 11.96 -8.99
N ARG A 496 -23.76 11.09 -8.90
CA ARG A 496 -22.74 10.92 -9.94
C ARG A 496 -23.27 10.23 -11.18
N LEU A 497 -24.15 9.25 -11.06
CA LEU A 497 -24.81 8.62 -12.22
C LEU A 497 -25.51 9.63 -13.13
N ARG A 498 -25.90 10.82 -12.65
CA ARG A 498 -26.54 11.85 -13.49
C ARG A 498 -25.58 12.54 -14.46
N SER A 499 -24.27 12.41 -14.30
CA SER A 499 -23.28 12.96 -15.24
C SER A 499 -23.12 12.10 -16.50
N ILE A 500 -23.45 10.81 -16.43
CA ILE A 500 -23.43 9.90 -17.57
C ILE A 500 -24.63 10.20 -18.47
N GLU A 501 -24.38 10.38 -19.77
CA GLU A 501 -25.41 10.56 -20.78
C GLU A 501 -26.07 9.22 -21.15
N GLY A 502 -27.39 9.20 -21.34
CA GLY A 502 -28.15 8.00 -21.73
C GLY A 502 -28.73 7.20 -20.55
N ASP A 503 -29.99 6.78 -20.67
CA ASP A 503 -30.68 6.04 -19.60
C ASP A 503 -30.18 4.59 -19.46
N ALA A 504 -29.83 3.96 -20.58
CA ALA A 504 -29.31 2.58 -20.61
C ALA A 504 -27.91 2.50 -20.00
N ASP A 505 -26.98 3.35 -20.46
CA ASP A 505 -25.60 3.42 -19.95
C ASP A 505 -25.57 3.73 -18.46
N ARG A 506 -26.43 4.64 -17.98
CA ARG A 506 -26.60 4.90 -16.54
C ARG A 506 -27.07 3.68 -15.76
N ALA A 507 -28.07 2.95 -16.29
CA ALA A 507 -28.58 1.76 -15.63
C ALA A 507 -27.53 0.64 -15.59
N PHE A 508 -26.74 0.49 -16.65
CA PHE A 508 -25.65 -0.46 -16.72
C PHE A 508 -24.51 -0.09 -15.76
N ALA A 509 -24.05 1.15 -15.76
CA ALA A 509 -23.01 1.64 -14.85
C ALA A 509 -23.41 1.51 -13.37
N ARG A 510 -24.70 1.73 -13.03
CA ARG A 510 -25.22 1.45 -11.70
C ARG A 510 -25.03 -0.02 -11.33
N LYS A 511 -25.47 -0.94 -12.20
CA LYS A 511 -25.37 -2.39 -11.95
C LYS A 511 -23.91 -2.86 -11.86
N LEU A 512 -23.00 -2.25 -12.61
CA LEU A 512 -21.58 -2.51 -12.46
C LEU A 512 -21.15 -2.23 -11.02
N ILE A 513 -21.34 -1.00 -10.51
CA ILE A 513 -20.95 -0.64 -9.15
C ILE A 513 -21.65 -1.51 -8.09
N GLU A 514 -22.93 -1.85 -8.27
CA GLU A 514 -23.66 -2.74 -7.36
C GLU A 514 -23.03 -4.14 -7.23
N ASN A 515 -22.38 -4.67 -8.26
CA ASN A 515 -21.67 -5.96 -8.19
C ASN A 515 -20.38 -5.90 -7.36
N PHE A 516 -19.81 -4.71 -7.16
CA PHE A 516 -18.62 -4.51 -6.31
C PHE A 516 -19.00 -4.01 -4.90
N ASP A 517 -20.20 -3.44 -4.72
CA ASP A 517 -20.71 -2.97 -3.43
C ASP A 517 -21.37 -4.09 -2.61
N THR A 518 -20.61 -5.15 -2.33
CA THR A 518 -21.11 -6.35 -1.64
C THR A 518 -20.23 -6.66 -0.43
N PRO A 519 -20.76 -7.26 0.65
CA PRO A 519 -19.96 -7.64 1.82
C PRO A 519 -18.77 -8.53 1.46
N GLU A 520 -18.97 -9.46 0.53
CA GLU A 520 -17.95 -10.39 0.05
C GLU A 520 -16.85 -9.63 -0.70
N SER A 521 -17.22 -8.74 -1.62
CA SER A 521 -16.25 -7.95 -2.40
C SER A 521 -15.39 -7.07 -1.50
N VAL A 522 -15.96 -6.30 -0.56
CA VAL A 522 -15.17 -5.44 0.33
C VAL A 522 -14.28 -6.25 1.28
N THR A 523 -14.69 -7.46 1.65
CA THR A 523 -13.89 -8.37 2.47
C THR A 523 -12.69 -8.89 1.71
N ALA A 524 -12.90 -9.39 0.48
CA ALA A 524 -11.82 -9.85 -0.38
C ALA A 524 -10.83 -8.72 -0.71
N MET A 525 -11.33 -7.53 -1.07
CA MET A 525 -10.48 -6.35 -1.31
C MET A 525 -9.66 -5.98 -0.08
N GLY A 526 -10.24 -6.09 1.13
CA GLY A 526 -9.49 -5.90 2.37
C GLY A 526 -8.33 -6.89 2.49
N ILE A 527 -8.63 -8.19 2.36
CA ILE A 527 -7.63 -9.26 2.47
C ILE A 527 -6.52 -9.09 1.42
N ALA A 528 -6.84 -8.60 0.23
CA ALA A 528 -5.87 -8.24 -0.80
C ALA A 528 -4.93 -7.12 -0.35
N LEU A 529 -5.46 -6.01 0.20
CA LEU A 529 -4.65 -4.89 0.70
C LEU A 529 -3.70 -5.28 1.84
N ASP A 530 -4.13 -6.23 2.66
CA ASP A 530 -3.32 -6.76 3.76
C ASP A 530 -2.25 -7.75 3.28
N SER A 531 -2.57 -8.54 2.26
CA SER A 531 -1.64 -9.51 1.67
C SER A 531 -0.61 -8.87 0.72
N ASP A 532 -0.97 -7.74 0.09
CA ASP A 532 -0.13 -6.99 -0.84
C ASP A 532 0.09 -5.55 -0.35
N PRO A 533 1.15 -5.31 0.45
CA PRO A 533 1.50 -3.99 0.96
C PRO A 533 1.78 -2.94 -0.12
N GLU A 534 2.10 -3.32 -1.35
CA GLU A 534 2.38 -2.37 -2.43
C GLU A 534 1.13 -1.57 -2.80
N LEU A 535 -0.05 -2.20 -2.74
CA LEU A 535 -1.34 -1.53 -2.95
C LEU A 535 -1.55 -0.34 -2.01
N LEU A 536 -1.15 -0.48 -0.74
CA LEU A 536 -1.26 0.57 0.28
C LEU A 536 -0.29 1.74 0.06
N THR A 537 0.76 1.53 -0.73
CA THR A 537 1.74 2.56 -1.09
C THR A 537 1.53 3.14 -2.48
N ASP A 538 0.76 2.47 -3.35
CA ASP A 538 0.45 2.97 -4.68
C ASP A 538 -0.60 4.10 -4.65
N SER A 539 -0.16 5.30 -5.03
CA SER A 539 -0.99 6.50 -5.06
C SER A 539 -2.20 6.38 -6.00
N ASN A 540 -2.14 5.55 -7.03
CA ASN A 540 -3.27 5.36 -7.95
C ASN A 540 -4.33 4.43 -7.35
N SER A 541 -3.91 3.28 -6.82
CA SER A 541 -4.78 2.34 -6.10
C SER A 541 -5.47 3.01 -4.93
N MET A 542 -4.73 3.77 -4.10
CA MET A 542 -5.32 4.48 -2.96
C MET A 542 -6.28 5.60 -3.39
N ARG A 543 -6.00 6.30 -4.50
CA ARG A 543 -6.94 7.27 -5.07
C ARG A 543 -8.22 6.58 -5.53
N LEU A 544 -8.11 5.48 -6.27
CA LEU A 544 -9.24 4.70 -6.76
C LEU A 544 -10.13 4.25 -5.60
N LEU A 545 -9.55 3.64 -4.56
CA LEU A 545 -10.29 3.18 -3.39
C LEU A 545 -10.92 4.34 -2.62
N GLY A 546 -10.20 5.46 -2.47
CA GLY A 546 -10.75 6.67 -1.86
C GLY A 546 -11.93 7.26 -2.62
N GLN A 547 -11.93 7.17 -3.97
CA GLN A 547 -13.07 7.58 -4.79
C GLN A 547 -14.22 6.59 -4.70
N TYR A 548 -13.93 5.28 -4.77
CA TYR A 548 -14.91 4.24 -4.53
C TYR A 548 -15.62 4.41 -3.18
N GLY A 549 -14.87 4.77 -2.13
CA GLY A 549 -15.44 5.03 -0.81
C GLY A 549 -16.35 6.25 -0.71
N LYS A 550 -16.35 7.14 -1.71
CA LYS A 550 -17.31 8.25 -1.82
C LYS A 550 -18.56 7.86 -2.60
N LEU A 551 -18.56 6.75 -3.34
CA LEU A 551 -19.69 6.29 -4.15
C LEU A 551 -20.75 5.59 -3.32
N THR A 552 -20.30 4.67 -2.46
CA THR A 552 -21.19 3.76 -1.74
C THR A 552 -20.93 3.79 -0.24
N GLU A 553 -21.96 3.47 0.53
CA GLU A 553 -21.86 3.43 2.00
C GLU A 553 -20.94 2.30 2.48
N ARG A 554 -20.86 1.16 1.78
CA ARG A 554 -19.89 0.10 2.14
C ARG A 554 -18.47 0.47 1.74
N GLY A 555 -18.28 1.10 0.57
CA GLY A 555 -17.00 1.64 0.17
C GLY A 555 -16.47 2.65 1.19
N ARG A 556 -17.34 3.53 1.71
CA ARG A 556 -16.97 4.50 2.76
C ARG A 556 -16.42 3.79 3.99
N LYS A 557 -17.14 2.78 4.50
CA LYS A 557 -16.70 1.97 5.65
C LYS A 557 -15.41 1.22 5.37
N PHE A 558 -15.26 0.68 4.16
CA PHE A 558 -14.05 -0.01 3.73
C PHE A 558 -12.82 0.92 3.71
N VAL A 559 -12.95 2.15 3.21
CA VAL A 559 -11.89 3.16 3.23
C VAL A 559 -11.53 3.57 4.66
N GLU A 560 -12.53 3.74 5.53
CA GLU A 560 -12.33 4.03 6.95
C GLU A 560 -11.55 2.92 7.66
N GLU A 561 -11.90 1.66 7.38
CA GLU A 561 -11.20 0.49 7.89
C GLU A 561 -9.76 0.42 7.37
N THR A 562 -9.55 0.63 6.06
CA THR A 562 -8.22 0.64 5.44
C THR A 562 -7.33 1.71 6.07
N ALA A 563 -7.85 2.93 6.25
CA ALA A 563 -7.13 4.01 6.90
C ALA A 563 -6.77 3.66 8.37
N THR A 564 -7.69 3.02 9.09
CA THR A 564 -7.47 2.54 10.46
C THR A 564 -6.35 1.50 10.51
N GLN A 565 -6.27 0.61 9.52
CA GLN A 565 -5.21 -0.39 9.43
C GLN A 565 -3.84 0.22 9.10
N ILE A 566 -3.79 1.21 8.21
CA ILE A 566 -2.54 1.95 7.95
C ILE A 566 -2.04 2.63 9.24
N ILE A 567 -2.95 3.23 10.03
CA ILE A 567 -2.63 3.81 11.35
C ILE A 567 -2.12 2.73 12.32
N ARG A 568 -2.76 1.56 12.36
CA ARG A 568 -2.33 0.40 13.18
C ARG A 568 -0.91 -0.06 12.79
N ARG A 569 -0.56 -0.03 11.51
CA ARG A 569 0.75 -0.46 11.02
C ARG A 569 1.85 0.56 11.32
N THR A 570 1.56 1.84 11.18
CA THR A 570 2.59 2.89 11.19
C THR A 570 2.69 3.59 12.54
N VAL A 571 1.57 3.89 13.19
CA VAL A 571 1.53 4.82 14.34
C VAL A 571 1.35 4.10 15.68
N VAL A 572 0.46 3.10 15.76
CA VAL A 572 0.12 2.42 17.02
C VAL A 572 1.31 1.73 17.71
N PRO A 573 2.23 1.02 17.01
CA PRO A 573 3.34 0.33 17.66
C PRO A 573 4.33 1.28 18.36
N GLU A 574 4.53 2.45 17.76
CA GLU A 574 5.37 3.51 18.33
C GLU A 574 4.67 4.18 19.53
N LEU A 575 3.34 4.37 19.46
CA LEU A 575 2.54 4.90 20.57
C LEU A 575 2.55 3.98 21.79
N ALA A 576 2.47 2.66 21.59
CA ALA A 576 2.49 1.68 22.67
C ALA A 576 3.83 1.68 23.44
N GLN A 577 4.92 2.08 22.78
CA GLN A 577 6.27 2.15 23.34
C GLN A 577 6.62 3.57 23.81
N LEU A 578 5.65 4.48 23.86
CA LEU A 578 5.89 5.87 24.18
C LEU A 578 6.32 6.05 25.65
N ASP A 579 7.53 6.55 25.84
CA ASP A 579 8.06 7.06 27.11
C ASP A 579 8.15 8.60 27.05
N PRO A 580 7.22 9.34 27.69
CA PRO A 580 7.20 10.80 27.68
C PRO A 580 8.40 11.45 28.35
N SER A 581 9.12 10.71 29.20
CA SER A 581 10.34 11.21 29.84
C SER A 581 11.55 11.10 28.91
N ASN A 582 11.45 10.35 27.81
CA ASN A 582 12.48 10.14 26.82
C ASN A 582 12.17 10.90 25.51
N PRO A 583 12.87 12.01 25.22
CA PRO A 583 12.65 12.79 23.99
C PRO A 583 12.79 11.98 22.69
N LYS A 584 13.60 10.91 22.68
CA LYS A 584 13.76 10.06 21.49
C LYS A 584 12.51 9.23 21.21
N SER A 585 11.80 8.80 22.24
CA SER A 585 10.55 8.03 22.11
C SER A 585 9.42 8.89 21.54
N VAL A 586 9.30 10.14 22.02
CA VAL A 586 8.37 11.13 21.43
C VAL A 586 8.71 11.41 19.97
N GLU A 587 9.99 11.49 19.61
CA GLU A 587 10.43 11.71 18.23
C GLU A 587 10.14 10.52 17.31
N GLN A 588 10.17 9.28 17.82
CA GLN A 588 9.79 8.08 17.07
C GLN A 588 8.32 8.11 16.67
N VAL A 589 7.42 8.48 17.60
CA VAL A 589 5.99 8.64 17.29
C VAL A 589 5.76 9.76 16.26
N LYS A 590 6.49 10.88 16.36
CA LYS A 590 6.39 11.96 15.35
C LYS A 590 6.81 11.49 13.96
N ARG A 591 7.90 10.71 13.85
CA ARG A 591 8.32 10.11 12.58
C ARG A 591 7.31 9.11 12.04
N ALA A 592 6.66 8.33 12.91
CA ALA A 592 5.57 7.45 12.49
C ALA A 592 4.37 8.23 11.94
N LEU A 593 4.01 9.36 12.57
CA LEU A 593 2.99 10.27 12.04
C LEU A 593 3.42 10.90 10.71
N ASP A 594 4.71 11.23 10.54
CA ASP A 594 5.24 11.73 9.26
C ASP A 594 5.19 10.66 8.17
N ASN A 595 5.55 9.42 8.49
CA ASN A 595 5.47 8.27 7.58
C ASN A 595 4.02 7.88 7.24
N PHE A 596 3.05 8.23 8.10
CA PHE A 596 1.63 8.12 7.79
C PHE A 596 1.15 9.23 6.84
N SER A 597 1.76 10.41 6.89
CA SER A 597 1.47 11.54 6.00
C SER A 597 2.05 11.31 4.60
N THR A 598 1.49 10.35 3.87
CA THR A 598 1.86 10.07 2.48
C THR A 598 0.79 10.58 1.54
N GLU A 599 1.19 10.91 0.30
CA GLU A 599 0.26 11.23 -0.77
C GLU A 599 -0.81 10.12 -0.94
N ALA A 600 -0.39 8.86 -0.87
CA ALA A 600 -1.27 7.69 -0.95
C ALA A 600 -2.35 7.70 0.15
N THR A 601 -1.95 7.96 1.40
CA THR A 601 -2.89 8.04 2.54
C THR A 601 -3.83 9.24 2.39
N GLY A 602 -3.33 10.40 2.00
CA GLY A 602 -4.17 11.58 1.73
C GLY A 602 -5.24 11.29 0.67
N ARG A 603 -4.83 10.65 -0.44
CA ARG A 603 -5.73 10.25 -1.53
C ARG A 603 -6.80 9.25 -1.08
N LEU A 604 -6.45 8.27 -0.24
CA LEU A 604 -7.37 7.28 0.31
C LEU A 604 -8.52 7.95 1.09
N ILE A 605 -8.20 8.85 2.03
CA ILE A 605 -9.22 9.55 2.83
C ILE A 605 -9.77 10.82 2.14
N GLY A 606 -9.40 11.04 0.88
CA GLY A 606 -9.97 12.07 0.02
C GLY A 606 -9.58 13.51 0.39
N ILE A 607 -8.38 13.71 0.94
CA ILE A 607 -7.82 15.01 1.31
C ILE A 607 -6.44 15.21 0.69
N SER A 608 -5.99 16.46 0.55
CA SER A 608 -4.63 16.71 0.05
C SER A 608 -3.59 16.31 1.11
N GLU A 609 -2.39 15.91 0.66
CA GLU A 609 -1.25 15.65 1.56
C GLU A 609 -0.96 16.86 2.45
N GLY A 610 -1.01 18.07 1.89
CA GLY A 610 -0.83 19.31 2.66
C GLY A 610 -1.91 19.57 3.71
N ASP A 611 -3.13 19.06 3.53
CA ASP A 611 -4.18 19.15 4.55
C ASP A 611 -4.04 18.05 5.60
N LEU A 612 -3.63 16.83 5.20
CA LEU A 612 -3.28 15.76 6.12
C LEU A 612 -2.11 16.19 7.04
N ASP A 613 -1.10 16.84 6.48
CA ASP A 613 0.03 17.42 7.22
C ASP A 613 -0.41 18.44 8.27
N LYS A 614 -1.38 19.31 7.93
CA LYS A 614 -1.94 20.28 8.90
C LYS A 614 -2.63 19.56 10.05
N ALA A 615 -3.41 18.52 9.75
CA ALA A 615 -4.09 17.71 10.76
C ALA A 615 -3.11 16.95 11.65
N LEU A 616 -2.10 16.29 11.07
CA LEU A 616 -1.08 15.57 11.81
C LEU A 616 -0.17 16.51 12.59
N LYS A 617 0.04 17.74 12.13
CA LYS A 617 0.70 18.78 12.92
C LYS A 617 -0.08 19.10 14.20
N VAL A 618 -1.41 19.19 14.13
CA VAL A 618 -2.25 19.36 15.34
C VAL A 618 -2.08 18.19 16.31
N VAL A 619 -1.99 16.95 15.81
CA VAL A 619 -1.69 15.76 16.63
C VAL A 619 -0.28 15.84 17.23
N LYS A 620 0.74 16.16 16.43
CA LYS A 620 2.15 16.29 16.85
C LYS A 620 2.35 17.38 17.91
N ASP A 621 1.66 18.52 17.75
CA ASP A 621 1.69 19.64 18.70
C ASP A 621 0.96 19.29 20.01
N ALA A 622 0.05 18.31 19.96
CA ALA A 622 -0.66 17.79 21.12
C ALA A 622 0.13 16.75 21.93
N MET A 623 1.27 16.25 21.43
CA MET A 623 2.09 15.24 22.11
C MET A 623 2.69 15.75 23.44
N PRO A 624 2.95 14.85 24.40
CA PRO A 624 3.47 15.20 25.71
C PRO A 624 4.91 15.75 25.66
N GLN A 625 5.25 16.60 26.64
CA GLN A 625 6.61 17.06 26.89
C GLN A 625 7.14 16.51 28.22
N PRO A 626 8.48 16.32 28.34
CA PRO A 626 9.06 15.79 29.56
C PRO A 626 8.76 16.67 30.79
N GLY A 627 8.21 16.06 31.85
CA GLY A 627 8.01 16.70 33.15
C GLY A 627 6.73 17.54 33.29
N GLU A 628 5.78 17.41 32.36
CA GLU A 628 4.50 18.13 32.41
C GLU A 628 3.53 17.62 33.48
N THR A 629 2.69 18.54 33.95
CA THR A 629 1.60 18.25 34.88
C THR A 629 0.32 17.82 34.15
N VAL A 630 -0.55 17.10 34.87
CA VAL A 630 -1.88 16.68 34.40
C VAL A 630 -2.71 17.86 33.86
N ALA A 631 -2.64 19.01 34.52
CA ALA A 631 -3.37 20.22 34.10
C ALA A 631 -2.85 20.80 32.77
N GLU A 632 -1.53 20.74 32.53
CA GLU A 632 -0.91 21.21 31.28
C GLU A 632 -1.28 20.29 30.10
N VAL A 633 -1.30 18.97 30.33
CA VAL A 633 -1.77 18.00 29.33
C VAL A 633 -3.25 18.21 28.98
N GLN A 634 -4.11 18.42 29.97
CA GLN A 634 -5.53 18.71 29.76
C GLN A 634 -5.75 19.98 28.92
N ALA A 635 -5.03 21.06 29.24
CA ALA A 635 -5.11 22.31 28.48
C ALA A 635 -4.66 22.14 27.02
N ARG A 636 -3.63 21.33 26.77
CA ARG A 636 -3.16 21.02 25.41
C ARG A 636 -4.14 20.16 24.62
N LEU A 637 -4.78 19.16 25.23
CA LEU A 637 -5.81 18.36 24.55
C LEU A 637 -7.05 19.21 24.20
N GLN A 638 -7.43 20.16 25.06
CA GLN A 638 -8.47 21.14 24.72
C GLN A 638 -8.06 22.06 23.57
N LYS A 639 -6.80 22.48 23.55
CA LYS A 639 -6.23 23.27 22.45
C LYS A 639 -6.22 22.47 21.14
N MET A 640 -5.85 21.20 21.18
CA MET A 640 -5.88 20.29 20.02
C MET A 640 -7.27 20.22 19.40
N ASP A 641 -8.32 20.00 20.20
CA ASP A 641 -9.70 19.95 19.70
C ASP A 641 -10.12 21.29 19.07
N ALA A 642 -9.77 22.40 19.72
CA ALA A 642 -10.02 23.74 19.18
C ALA A 642 -9.25 24.03 17.88
N ASP A 643 -8.04 23.50 17.73
CA ASP A 643 -7.23 23.67 16.52
C ASP A 643 -7.77 22.79 15.38
N PHE A 644 -8.27 21.58 15.64
CA PHE A 644 -9.04 20.81 14.65
C PHE A 644 -10.34 21.51 14.24
N GLU A 645 -11.08 22.12 15.18
CA GLU A 645 -12.32 22.85 14.88
C GLU A 645 -12.05 24.13 14.05
N LYS A 646 -10.84 24.71 14.13
CA LYS A 646 -10.41 25.77 13.19
C LYS A 646 -10.16 25.22 11.79
N LEU A 647 -9.52 24.05 11.66
CA LEU A 647 -9.25 23.42 10.36
C LEU A 647 -10.53 23.03 9.60
N THR A 648 -11.68 22.92 10.27
CA THR A 648 -12.97 22.64 9.64
C THR A 648 -13.79 23.89 9.29
N THR A 649 -13.52 25.03 9.92
CA THR A 649 -14.36 26.25 9.84
C THR A 649 -13.76 27.39 9.01
N THR A 650 -12.52 27.25 8.53
CA THR A 650 -11.87 28.21 7.64
C THR A 650 -12.43 28.16 6.20
N ARG A 651 -12.14 29.21 5.40
CA ARG A 651 -12.56 29.31 3.99
C ARG A 651 -12.03 28.16 3.11
N ASP A 652 -10.90 27.57 3.51
CA ASP A 652 -10.28 26.37 2.92
C ASP A 652 -10.43 25.13 3.85
N GLY A 653 -11.46 25.11 4.69
CA GLY A 653 -11.65 24.08 5.73
C GLY A 653 -12.04 22.72 5.16
N VAL A 654 -11.46 21.66 5.72
CA VAL A 654 -11.68 20.28 5.27
C VAL A 654 -12.68 19.59 6.21
N ARG A 655 -13.88 19.28 5.71
CA ARG A 655 -14.96 18.64 6.51
C ARG A 655 -14.55 17.29 7.10
N ALA A 656 -13.62 16.58 6.46
CA ALA A 656 -13.12 15.28 6.93
C ALA A 656 -12.38 15.34 8.28
N PHE A 657 -12.06 16.53 8.80
CA PHE A 657 -11.47 16.69 10.14
C PHE A 657 -12.49 17.02 11.23
N ASN A 658 -13.78 17.05 10.91
CA ASN A 658 -14.82 17.27 11.90
C ASN A 658 -14.87 16.12 12.92
N ARG A 659 -15.17 16.45 14.18
CA ARG A 659 -15.37 15.47 15.27
C ARG A 659 -16.47 14.45 15.00
N ASP A 660 -17.39 14.76 14.08
CA ASP A 660 -18.47 13.85 13.68
C ASP A 660 -18.06 12.89 12.55
N THR A 661 -16.85 13.05 12.01
CA THR A 661 -16.33 12.20 10.92
C THR A 661 -15.32 11.19 11.46
N PRO A 662 -15.30 9.94 10.95
CA PRO A 662 -14.37 8.91 11.42
C PRO A 662 -12.90 9.31 11.32
N THR A 663 -12.50 9.96 10.23
CA THR A 663 -11.14 10.51 10.07
C THR A 663 -10.80 11.54 11.16
N GLY A 664 -11.69 12.50 11.42
CA GLY A 664 -11.49 13.48 12.49
C GLY A 664 -11.48 12.87 13.90
N GLN A 665 -12.18 11.75 14.11
CA GLN A 665 -12.18 11.02 15.37
C GLN A 665 -10.90 10.21 15.57
N ALA A 666 -10.44 9.50 14.53
CA ALA A 666 -9.18 8.77 14.55
C ALA A 666 -7.99 9.70 14.84
N LEU A 667 -7.92 10.87 14.18
CA LEU A 667 -6.87 11.86 14.43
C LEU A 667 -6.87 12.40 15.86
N ARG A 668 -8.06 12.66 16.44
CA ARG A 668 -8.19 13.08 17.85
C ARG A 668 -7.81 11.97 18.81
N LEU A 669 -8.19 10.73 18.51
CA LEU A 669 -7.80 9.54 19.28
C LEU A 669 -6.28 9.38 19.31
N LEU A 670 -5.58 9.56 18.19
CA LEU A 670 -4.12 9.53 18.15
C LEU A 670 -3.50 10.57 19.09
N GLY A 671 -4.03 11.79 19.12
CA GLY A 671 -3.58 12.84 20.03
C GLY A 671 -3.85 12.53 21.51
N VAL A 672 -4.97 11.88 21.83
CA VAL A 672 -5.27 11.42 23.19
C VAL A 672 -4.35 10.26 23.60
N LEU A 673 -4.18 9.26 22.72
CA LEU A 673 -3.33 8.08 22.95
C LEU A 673 -1.88 8.48 23.22
N GLY A 674 -1.36 9.46 22.49
CA GLY A 674 -0.01 10.00 22.70
C GLY A 674 0.23 10.61 24.08
N ASN A 675 -0.82 10.93 24.85
CA ASN A 675 -0.69 11.55 26.17
C ASN A 675 -0.95 10.59 27.34
N THR A 676 -1.26 9.32 27.05
CA THR A 676 -1.62 8.33 28.07
C THR A 676 -0.49 8.12 29.09
N ALA A 677 0.74 7.90 28.61
CA ALA A 677 1.94 7.65 29.41
C ALA A 677 2.27 8.73 30.47
N VAL A 678 1.95 10.02 30.25
CA VAL A 678 2.19 11.09 31.24
C VAL A 678 1.23 11.01 32.41
N MET A 679 -0.05 10.73 32.13
CA MET A 679 -1.10 10.71 33.14
C MET A 679 -0.96 9.55 34.12
N PHE A 680 -0.37 8.42 33.68
CA PHE A 680 -0.02 7.28 34.53
C PHE A 680 1.00 7.57 35.63
N SER A 681 1.89 8.55 35.43
CA SER A 681 2.94 8.89 36.40
C SER A 681 2.41 9.58 37.67
N SER A 682 1.13 9.94 37.70
CA SER A 682 0.53 10.80 38.73
C SER A 682 -0.30 10.09 39.82
N HIS A 683 -0.58 8.76 39.73
CA HIS A 683 -1.30 8.00 40.78
C HIS A 683 -0.95 6.49 40.82
N ALA A 684 -1.21 5.85 41.97
CA ALA A 684 -0.72 4.54 42.44
C ALA A 684 -1.07 3.26 41.65
N ASN A 685 -1.63 3.34 40.45
CA ASN A 685 -2.10 2.16 39.69
C ASN A 685 -1.03 1.53 38.77
N TYR A 686 0.21 2.04 38.81
CA TYR A 686 1.32 1.57 37.97
C TYR A 686 1.70 0.09 38.18
N GLN A 687 1.28 -0.52 39.30
CA GLN A 687 1.80 -1.82 39.72
C GLN A 687 0.97 -3.02 39.27
N ASN A 688 -0.27 -2.83 38.78
CA ASN A 688 -1.19 -3.97 38.62
C ASN A 688 -1.52 -4.34 37.16
N ASP A 689 -1.56 -3.41 36.20
CA ASP A 689 -1.82 -3.75 34.78
C ASP A 689 -1.33 -2.64 33.80
N PRO A 690 -0.16 -2.79 33.16
CA PRO A 690 0.46 -1.77 32.32
C PRO A 690 -0.02 -1.81 30.85
N ASN A 691 -1.33 -1.82 30.62
CA ASN A 691 -1.90 -1.82 29.27
C ASN A 691 -2.29 -0.41 28.78
N LEU A 692 -2.15 -0.16 27.47
CA LEU A 692 -2.42 1.13 26.80
C LEU A 692 -3.86 1.64 27.03
N TRP A 693 -4.82 0.73 27.22
CA TRP A 693 -6.26 1.01 27.23
C TRP A 693 -6.79 1.39 28.62
N THR A 694 -6.27 0.79 29.68
CA THR A 694 -6.42 1.23 31.07
C THR A 694 -5.90 2.67 31.21
N GLY A 695 -4.83 3.00 30.49
CA GLY A 695 -4.30 4.35 30.36
C GLY A 695 -5.20 5.34 29.66
N LEU A 696 -5.78 4.91 28.54
CA LEU A 696 -6.77 5.69 27.82
C LEU A 696 -7.92 6.06 28.76
N LYS A 697 -8.49 5.10 29.49
CA LYS A 697 -9.58 5.35 30.45
C LYS A 697 -9.19 6.40 31.51
N VAL A 698 -8.05 6.23 32.18
CA VAL A 698 -7.56 7.18 33.20
C VAL A 698 -7.35 8.58 32.61
N THR A 699 -6.82 8.66 31.39
CA THR A 699 -6.59 9.93 30.67
C THR A 699 -7.92 10.62 30.35
N LEU A 700 -8.93 9.85 29.94
CA LEU A 700 -10.27 10.33 29.62
C LEU A 700 -11.02 10.83 30.86
N ASP A 701 -10.93 10.10 31.97
CA ASP A 701 -11.54 10.47 33.24
C ASP A 701 -10.90 11.72 33.85
N ALA A 702 -9.56 11.86 33.75
CA ALA A 702 -8.82 13.00 34.26
C ALA A 702 -9.03 14.29 33.44
N ALA A 703 -9.27 14.18 32.12
CA ALA A 703 -9.39 15.34 31.24
C ALA A 703 -10.78 16.02 31.28
N GLY A 704 -11.80 15.40 31.90
CA GLY A 704 -13.15 15.97 32.01
C GLY A 704 -13.89 16.11 30.66
N VAL A 705 -13.45 15.36 29.64
CA VAL A 705 -13.95 15.45 28.24
C VAL A 705 -14.97 14.35 27.91
N ALA A 706 -15.36 13.54 28.91
CA ALA A 706 -16.15 12.31 28.77
C ALA A 706 -17.36 12.41 27.83
N GLN A 707 -18.12 13.51 27.86
CA GLN A 707 -19.32 13.68 27.01
C GLN A 707 -19.02 13.80 25.51
N LYS A 708 -17.90 14.44 25.13
CA LYS A 708 -17.50 14.65 23.72
C LYS A 708 -16.57 13.54 23.20
N THR A 709 -15.86 12.87 24.10
CA THR A 709 -15.00 11.74 23.73
C THR A 709 -15.76 10.43 23.59
N THR A 710 -16.93 10.29 24.23
CA THR A 710 -17.82 9.16 23.94
C THR A 710 -18.23 9.15 22.47
N GLU A 711 -18.44 10.31 21.84
CA GLU A 711 -18.72 10.41 20.39
C GLU A 711 -17.53 10.00 19.51
N VAL A 712 -16.31 10.33 19.95
CA VAL A 712 -15.06 9.91 19.30
C VAL A 712 -14.86 8.39 19.42
N LEU A 713 -15.10 7.83 20.60
CA LEU A 713 -15.06 6.38 20.83
C LEU A 713 -16.21 5.68 20.09
N MET A 714 -17.39 6.28 19.99
CA MET A 714 -18.53 5.74 19.25
C MET A 714 -18.27 5.67 17.75
N GLY A 715 -17.75 6.75 17.14
CA GLY A 715 -17.51 6.75 15.70
C GLY A 715 -16.19 6.10 15.28
N ALA A 716 -15.25 5.86 16.21
CA ALA A 716 -14.14 4.90 16.04
C ALA A 716 -14.57 3.43 16.30
N GLY A 717 -15.87 3.16 16.48
CA GLY A 717 -16.41 1.80 16.65
C GLY A 717 -16.22 1.17 18.04
N MET A 718 -15.68 1.90 19.01
CA MET A 718 -15.31 1.39 20.33
C MET A 718 -16.51 1.24 21.29
N ILE A 719 -17.60 1.98 21.06
CA ILE A 719 -18.82 2.00 21.90
C ILE A 719 -20.07 2.08 21.01
N GLU A 720 -21.14 1.36 21.36
CA GLU A 720 -22.40 1.43 20.61
C GLU A 720 -23.19 2.73 20.86
N LYS A 721 -24.03 3.09 19.89
CA LYS A 721 -24.91 4.26 19.95
C LYS A 721 -25.96 4.08 21.06
N GLY A 722 -25.69 4.67 22.23
CA GLY A 722 -26.53 4.58 23.43
C GLY A 722 -25.89 3.85 24.62
N GLY A 723 -24.68 3.31 24.47
CA GLY A 723 -23.90 2.71 25.56
C GLY A 723 -23.21 3.75 26.44
N THR A 724 -23.05 3.45 27.73
CA THR A 724 -22.26 4.24 28.69
C THR A 724 -20.84 3.69 28.79
N LEU A 725 -19.87 4.55 29.14
CA LEU A 725 -18.45 4.18 29.35
C LEU A 725 -18.28 3.02 30.38
N ASP A 726 -19.25 2.86 31.28
CA ASP A 726 -19.31 1.74 32.24
C ASP A 726 -19.48 0.37 31.57
N ASN A 727 -20.10 0.27 30.39
CA ASN A 727 -20.29 -1.01 29.67
C ASN A 727 -19.02 -1.52 28.98
N LEU A 728 -17.95 -0.72 28.97
CA LEU A 728 -16.62 -1.13 28.52
C LEU A 728 -15.91 -2.02 29.55
N VAL A 729 -16.42 -2.05 30.79
CA VAL A 729 -15.83 -2.78 31.93
C VAL A 729 -16.89 -3.51 32.79
N GLY A 730 -18.17 -3.15 32.70
CA GLY A 730 -19.21 -3.63 33.61
C GLY A 730 -20.17 -4.63 32.97
N GLY A 731 -19.95 -5.92 33.20
CA GLY A 731 -20.94 -6.98 32.94
C GLY A 731 -20.37 -8.36 32.66
N SER A 732 -19.20 -8.40 32.02
CA SER A 732 -18.33 -9.56 31.89
C SER A 732 -16.90 -9.03 31.78
N ASN A 733 -15.94 -9.65 32.47
CA ASN A 733 -14.53 -9.23 32.43
C ASN A 733 -13.85 -9.47 31.08
N ARG A 734 -14.59 -9.84 30.02
CA ARG A 734 -14.02 -10.05 28.69
C ARG A 734 -14.00 -8.75 27.91
N MET A 735 -12.81 -8.39 27.45
CA MET A 735 -12.49 -7.22 26.63
C MET A 735 -13.52 -7.02 25.49
N PRO A 736 -14.13 -5.84 25.32
CA PRO A 736 -14.88 -5.51 24.11
C PRO A 736 -13.92 -5.33 22.94
N VAL A 737 -13.73 -6.37 22.14
CA VAL A 737 -12.77 -6.45 21.02
C VAL A 737 -13.16 -5.57 19.80
N LYS A 738 -14.15 -4.68 19.92
CA LYS A 738 -14.74 -3.93 18.79
C LYS A 738 -13.81 -2.92 18.09
N ILE A 739 -12.60 -2.71 18.60
CA ILE A 739 -11.59 -1.82 18.00
C ILE A 739 -10.75 -2.51 16.91
N LEU A 740 -10.79 -3.84 16.80
CA LEU A 740 -9.73 -4.61 16.13
C LEU A 740 -10.11 -5.23 14.78
N GLY A 741 -10.98 -4.57 14.02
CA GLY A 741 -11.26 -4.88 12.62
C GLY A 741 -12.75 -4.69 12.30
N THR A 742 -13.12 -3.69 11.50
CA THR A 742 -14.54 -3.35 11.25
C THR A 742 -15.18 -4.05 10.05
N LEU A 743 -14.52 -5.03 9.42
CA LEU A 743 -15.20 -5.95 8.48
C LEU A 743 -16.31 -6.78 9.14
N THR A 744 -16.33 -6.83 10.47
CA THR A 744 -17.36 -7.43 11.33
C THR A 744 -18.78 -6.92 11.07
N SER A 745 -18.93 -5.59 10.97
CA SER A 745 -20.26 -4.96 10.90
C SER A 745 -21.03 -5.25 9.60
N ALA A 746 -20.34 -5.57 8.49
CA ALA A 746 -20.99 -5.80 7.20
C ALA A 746 -21.65 -7.19 7.11
N PHE A 747 -21.04 -8.21 7.71
CA PHE A 747 -21.60 -9.57 7.81
C PHE A 747 -22.75 -9.65 8.82
N ASP A 748 -22.69 -8.88 9.91
CA ASP A 748 -23.77 -8.79 10.90
C ASP A 748 -25.08 -8.28 10.28
N PHE A 749 -25.01 -7.27 9.41
CA PHE A 749 -26.18 -6.75 8.69
C PHE A 749 -26.77 -7.72 7.65
N TYR A 750 -25.91 -8.46 6.93
CA TYR A 750 -26.36 -9.48 5.97
C TYR A 750 -27.11 -10.61 6.67
N ASN A 751 -26.56 -11.12 7.78
CA ASN A 751 -27.17 -12.19 8.55
C ASN A 751 -28.41 -11.74 9.32
N ALA A 752 -28.47 -10.49 9.80
CA ALA A 752 -29.68 -9.89 10.36
C ALA A 752 -30.84 -9.90 9.35
N LYS A 753 -30.55 -9.54 8.09
CA LYS A 753 -31.52 -9.52 7.01
C LYS A 753 -31.97 -10.93 6.63
N VAL A 754 -31.06 -11.89 6.50
CA VAL A 754 -31.40 -13.29 6.21
C VAL A 754 -32.23 -13.93 7.34
N ALA A 755 -31.94 -13.61 8.60
CA ALA A 755 -32.74 -14.06 9.75
C ALA A 755 -34.13 -13.42 9.76
N ALA A 756 -34.22 -12.12 9.46
CA ALA A 756 -35.48 -11.39 9.36
C ALA A 756 -36.37 -11.92 8.22
N ASP A 757 -35.77 -12.16 7.05
CA ASP A 757 -36.44 -12.70 5.86
C ASP A 757 -36.94 -14.15 6.07
N ARG A 758 -36.39 -14.85 7.08
CA ARG A 758 -36.80 -16.21 7.51
C ARG A 758 -37.75 -16.22 8.72
N GLY A 759 -38.16 -15.05 9.22
CA GLY A 759 -39.06 -14.93 10.37
C GLY A 759 -38.41 -15.25 11.73
N ASP A 760 -37.09 -15.36 11.79
CA ASP A 760 -36.32 -15.53 13.03
C ASP A 760 -36.06 -14.16 13.66
N THR A 761 -37.06 -13.66 14.39
CA THR A 761 -37.01 -12.34 15.02
C THR A 761 -36.00 -12.26 16.16
N ALA A 762 -35.64 -13.39 16.79
CA ALA A 762 -34.59 -13.47 17.80
C ALA A 762 -33.21 -13.44 17.15
N GLY A 763 -32.99 -14.20 16.08
CA GLY A 763 -31.78 -14.13 15.27
C GLY A 763 -31.58 -12.74 14.66
N ALA A 764 -32.62 -12.17 14.04
CA ALA A 764 -32.59 -10.83 13.47
C ALA A 764 -32.32 -9.74 14.53
N ALA A 765 -32.87 -9.90 15.74
CA ALA A 765 -32.60 -9.00 16.86
C ALA A 765 -31.16 -9.18 17.36
N ILE A 766 -30.65 -10.39 17.54
CA ILE A 766 -29.27 -10.68 17.94
C ILE A 766 -28.27 -10.09 16.92
N TYR A 767 -28.47 -10.30 15.63
CA TYR A 767 -27.61 -9.72 14.59
C TYR A 767 -27.75 -8.19 14.46
N ALA A 768 -28.86 -7.59 14.94
CA ALA A 768 -29.11 -6.15 14.91
C ALA A 768 -28.85 -5.43 16.25
N SER A 769 -28.75 -6.15 17.37
CA SER A 769 -28.65 -5.61 18.73
C SER A 769 -27.44 -6.10 19.51
N THR A 770 -26.73 -7.13 19.03
CA THR A 770 -25.52 -7.65 19.68
C THR A 770 -24.53 -8.05 18.60
N GLY A 771 -23.47 -7.26 18.42
CA GLY A 771 -22.26 -7.74 17.75
C GLY A 771 -21.63 -8.87 18.57
N VAL A 772 -22.18 -10.08 18.49
CA VAL A 772 -21.61 -11.32 19.03
C VAL A 772 -20.85 -11.94 17.86
N GLY A 773 -19.64 -11.41 17.66
CA GLY A 773 -18.67 -11.98 16.76
C GLY A 773 -18.20 -13.34 17.29
N GLY A 774 -18.02 -14.30 16.38
CA GLY A 774 -17.00 -15.32 16.62
C GLY A 774 -15.68 -14.58 16.81
N VAL A 775 -15.03 -14.83 17.94
CA VAL A 775 -13.82 -14.10 18.30
C VAL A 775 -12.73 -14.46 17.30
N MET A 776 -12.02 -13.43 16.81
CA MET A 776 -10.62 -13.49 16.41
C MET A 776 -10.14 -12.06 16.13
N ALA A 777 -9.83 -11.34 17.21
CA ALA A 777 -8.98 -10.15 17.13
C ALA A 777 -7.95 -10.08 18.27
N ALA A 778 -7.75 -11.17 19.02
CA ALA A 778 -6.91 -11.19 20.22
C ALA A 778 -5.51 -11.80 20.04
N VAL A 779 -5.04 -12.08 18.82
CA VAL A 779 -3.67 -12.60 18.63
C VAL A 779 -2.71 -11.48 18.23
N GLY A 780 -1.79 -11.15 19.13
CA GLY A 780 -0.82 -10.07 19.01
C GLY A 780 0.19 -10.24 17.87
N THR A 781 1.30 -9.48 17.94
CA THR A 781 2.30 -9.26 16.89
C THR A 781 3.11 -10.49 16.43
N GLY A 782 2.59 -11.71 16.53
CA GLY A 782 3.29 -12.97 16.25
C GLY A 782 2.47 -14.13 15.65
N SER A 783 1.18 -13.97 15.34
CA SER A 783 0.36 -15.07 14.77
C SER A 783 0.47 -15.20 13.24
N ILE A 784 -0.16 -16.22 12.62
CA ILE A 784 -0.30 -16.32 11.14
C ILE A 784 -0.96 -15.08 10.50
N TRP A 785 -1.60 -14.26 11.31
CA TRP A 785 -2.23 -13.01 10.91
C TRP A 785 -1.25 -11.84 10.92
N GLY A 786 -0.01 -12.08 11.34
CA GLY A 786 1.05 -11.08 11.43
C GLY A 786 0.72 -9.95 12.42
N PRO A 787 1.59 -8.93 12.51
CA PRO A 787 1.27 -7.71 13.26
C PRO A 787 0.11 -6.88 12.66
N VAL A 788 -0.49 -7.31 11.55
CA VAL A 788 -1.31 -6.47 10.65
C VAL A 788 -2.72 -7.01 10.41
N GLY A 789 -3.00 -8.28 10.71
CA GLY A 789 -4.13 -9.00 10.14
C GLY A 789 -5.49 -8.33 10.28
N ILE A 790 -6.16 -8.21 9.13
CA ILE A 790 -7.60 -8.01 9.00
C ILE A 790 -8.30 -9.21 9.62
N GLY A 791 -8.94 -9.00 10.77
CA GLY A 791 -9.76 -10.02 11.41
C GLY A 791 -11.02 -10.27 10.56
N ILE A 792 -11.07 -11.40 9.86
CA ILE A 792 -12.36 -11.94 9.44
C ILE A 792 -13.01 -12.49 10.72
N VAL A 793 -14.11 -11.88 11.16
CA VAL A 793 -14.95 -12.50 12.18
C VAL A 793 -15.71 -13.64 11.53
N LEU A 794 -15.46 -14.82 12.07
CA LEU A 794 -16.06 -16.05 11.61
C LEU A 794 -17.28 -16.32 12.44
N LEU A 795 -18.41 -15.93 11.89
CA LEU A 795 -19.65 -16.52 12.34
C LEU A 795 -19.68 -17.94 11.80
N GLY A 796 -19.37 -18.91 12.67
CA GLY A 796 -19.86 -20.27 12.48
C GLY A 796 -21.34 -20.16 12.15
N THR A 797 -21.76 -20.71 11.02
CA THR A 797 -23.12 -20.55 10.48
C THR A 797 -24.16 -21.10 11.47
N GLY A 798 -24.61 -20.26 12.41
CA GLY A 798 -25.56 -20.63 13.47
C GLY A 798 -26.90 -21.12 12.93
N ALA A 799 -27.23 -20.80 11.67
CA ALA A 799 -28.43 -21.28 11.01
C ALA A 799 -28.42 -22.80 10.71
N GLN A 800 -27.24 -23.40 10.53
CA GLN A 800 -27.11 -24.86 10.30
C GLN A 800 -26.83 -25.60 11.61
N MET A 801 -26.19 -24.93 12.57
CA MET A 801 -25.89 -25.48 13.89
C MET A 801 -27.15 -25.84 14.70
N LYS A 802 -28.23 -25.06 14.65
CA LYS A 802 -29.46 -25.40 15.41
C LYS A 802 -30.20 -26.65 14.93
N TYR A 803 -29.99 -27.09 13.68
CA TYR A 803 -30.73 -28.24 13.11
C TYR A 803 -29.90 -29.54 13.13
N ASP A 804 -28.57 -29.45 13.15
CA ASP A 804 -27.62 -30.59 13.19
C ASP A 804 -26.78 -30.64 14.51
N GLN A 805 -27.26 -29.97 15.56
CA GLN A 805 -26.55 -29.49 16.75
C GLN A 805 -25.67 -30.52 17.48
N VAL A 806 -26.05 -31.80 17.51
CA VAL A 806 -25.27 -32.84 18.20
C VAL A 806 -24.17 -33.46 17.33
N LYS A 807 -24.31 -33.42 16.00
CA LYS A 807 -23.33 -34.02 15.07
C LYS A 807 -22.20 -33.08 14.67
N GLN A 808 -22.43 -31.78 14.69
CA GLN A 808 -21.46 -30.74 14.33
C GLN A 808 -20.67 -30.22 15.54
N ALA A 809 -21.24 -30.22 16.76
CA ALA A 809 -20.56 -29.69 17.94
C ALA A 809 -19.31 -30.48 18.37
N ASN A 810 -19.23 -31.77 18.06
CA ASN A 810 -18.12 -32.64 18.45
C ASN A 810 -17.08 -32.86 17.34
N ILE A 811 -17.22 -32.23 16.16
CA ILE A 811 -16.35 -32.53 15.00
C ILE A 811 -14.91 -32.09 15.20
N TYR A 812 -14.70 -31.07 16.03
CA TYR A 812 -13.38 -30.53 16.39
C TYR A 812 -12.86 -31.07 17.73
N GLN A 813 -13.61 -31.96 18.40
CA GLN A 813 -13.20 -32.61 19.64
C GLN A 813 -12.15 -33.70 19.35
N THR A 814 -10.92 -33.28 19.13
CA THR A 814 -9.77 -34.13 18.77
C THR A 814 -8.72 -34.12 19.88
N GLY A 815 -7.60 -34.85 19.70
CA GLY A 815 -6.45 -34.72 20.60
C GLY A 815 -5.93 -33.28 20.69
N THR A 816 -6.17 -32.48 19.65
CA THR A 816 -5.79 -31.07 19.58
C THR A 816 -6.54 -30.19 20.56
N THR A 817 -7.81 -30.51 20.89
CA THR A 817 -8.55 -29.82 21.96
C THR A 817 -7.91 -30.02 23.32
N VAL A 818 -7.40 -31.22 23.58
CA VAL A 818 -6.71 -31.54 24.84
C VAL A 818 -5.45 -30.71 24.96
N GLU A 819 -4.63 -30.68 23.91
CA GLU A 819 -3.41 -29.87 23.86
C GLU A 819 -3.70 -28.38 24.01
N PHE A 820 -4.71 -27.86 23.33
CA PHE A 820 -5.16 -26.48 23.47
C PHE A 820 -5.50 -26.15 24.93
N LEU A 821 -6.30 -26.99 25.60
CA LEU A 821 -6.67 -26.79 27.00
C LEU A 821 -5.49 -26.85 27.97
N THR A 822 -4.40 -27.55 27.66
CA THR A 822 -3.22 -27.58 28.55
C THR A 822 -2.58 -26.20 28.76
N HIS A 823 -2.81 -25.26 27.83
CA HIS A 823 -2.33 -23.88 27.96
C HIS A 823 -3.01 -23.10 29.11
N SER A 824 -4.17 -23.56 29.58
CA SER A 824 -4.82 -23.05 30.81
C SER A 824 -4.12 -23.51 32.10
N GLY A 825 -3.03 -24.28 32.01
CA GLY A 825 -2.37 -24.88 33.17
C GLY A 825 -3.06 -26.16 33.69
N PHE A 826 -4.08 -26.66 32.99
CA PHE A 826 -4.64 -27.98 33.26
C PHE A 826 -3.63 -29.09 32.96
N SER A 827 -3.63 -30.11 33.82
CA SER A 827 -2.96 -31.38 33.56
C SER A 827 -3.60 -32.07 32.36
N GLU A 828 -2.82 -32.86 31.63
CA GLU A 828 -3.31 -33.62 30.47
C GLU A 828 -4.55 -34.47 30.81
N ALA A 829 -4.59 -35.08 32.00
CA ALA A 829 -5.74 -35.84 32.46
C ALA A 829 -7.00 -34.99 32.69
N ALA A 830 -6.85 -33.79 33.28
CA ALA A 830 -7.97 -32.88 33.48
C ALA A 830 -8.46 -32.27 32.16
N ALA A 831 -7.53 -31.86 31.29
CA ALA A 831 -7.82 -31.40 29.94
C ALA A 831 -8.54 -32.49 29.12
N GLN A 832 -8.12 -33.75 29.22
CA GLN A 832 -8.79 -34.87 28.56
C GLN A 832 -10.24 -35.04 29.03
N VAL A 833 -10.50 -34.93 30.34
CA VAL A 833 -11.87 -35.03 30.88
C VAL A 833 -12.72 -33.85 30.44
N LEU A 834 -12.20 -32.62 30.56
CA LEU A 834 -12.94 -31.38 30.30
C LEU A 834 -13.06 -31.04 28.80
N SER A 835 -12.21 -31.62 27.94
CA SER A 835 -12.36 -31.52 26.48
C SER A 835 -13.58 -32.28 25.95
N ASP A 836 -14.12 -33.20 26.75
CA ASP A 836 -15.28 -34.00 26.36
C ASP A 836 -16.58 -33.21 26.49
N GLN A 837 -17.26 -33.01 25.36
CA GLN A 837 -18.51 -32.24 25.25
C GLN A 837 -19.72 -33.15 24.98
N SER A 838 -19.67 -34.41 25.45
CA SER A 838 -20.79 -35.36 25.35
C SER A 838 -22.15 -34.75 25.75
N GLY A 839 -23.25 -35.12 25.07
CA GLY A 839 -24.57 -34.51 25.28
C GLY A 839 -24.99 -33.68 24.07
N GLN A 840 -25.44 -32.43 24.29
CA GLN A 840 -25.73 -31.48 23.20
C GLN A 840 -24.51 -30.69 22.69
N GLY A 841 -23.29 -31.01 23.15
CA GLY A 841 -22.05 -30.37 22.66
C GLY A 841 -21.69 -29.07 23.37
N HIS A 842 -22.10 -28.89 24.63
CA HIS A 842 -21.80 -27.68 25.40
C HIS A 842 -20.53 -27.86 26.25
N SER A 843 -19.55 -26.96 26.10
CA SER A 843 -18.41 -26.90 27.01
C SER A 843 -18.85 -26.50 28.42
N VAL A 844 -18.34 -27.22 29.43
CA VAL A 844 -18.58 -26.91 30.85
C VAL A 844 -17.69 -25.79 31.38
N LEU A 845 -16.65 -25.40 30.63
CA LEU A 845 -15.65 -24.44 31.10
C LEU A 845 -16.22 -23.03 31.36
N PRO A 846 -17.12 -22.48 30.53
CA PRO A 846 -17.78 -21.20 30.84
C PRO A 846 -18.61 -21.23 32.13
N LEU A 847 -19.22 -22.39 32.44
CA LEU A 847 -19.95 -22.56 33.69
C LEU A 847 -19.01 -22.66 34.89
N LEU A 848 -17.85 -23.30 34.72
CA LEU A 848 -16.81 -23.37 35.75
C LEU A 848 -16.14 -22.00 36.00
N GLU A 849 -15.92 -21.20 34.95
CA GLU A 849 -15.50 -19.79 35.05
C GLU A 849 -16.53 -19.00 35.87
N ARG A 850 -17.81 -19.10 35.50
CA ARG A 850 -18.89 -18.43 36.24
C ARG A 850 -18.94 -18.86 37.72
N TYR A 851 -18.71 -20.14 38.00
CA TYR A 851 -18.58 -20.63 39.37
C TYR A 851 -17.39 -19.99 40.10
N ALA A 852 -16.21 -19.94 39.49
CA ALA A 852 -15.03 -19.28 40.04
C ALA A 852 -15.27 -17.78 40.31
N ASN A 853 -15.88 -17.07 39.37
CA ASN A 853 -16.26 -15.66 39.50
C ASN A 853 -17.24 -15.45 40.67
N SER A 854 -18.22 -16.36 40.83
CA SER A 854 -19.15 -16.33 41.97
C SER A 854 -18.49 -16.61 43.32
N ARG A 855 -17.25 -17.10 43.31
CA ARG A 855 -16.39 -17.35 44.47
C ARG A 855 -15.26 -16.33 44.58
N GLY A 856 -15.35 -15.22 43.83
CA GLY A 856 -14.47 -14.06 43.96
C GLY A 856 -13.10 -14.20 43.28
N LEU A 857 -12.93 -15.17 42.39
CA LEU A 857 -11.75 -15.27 41.52
C LEU A 857 -12.01 -14.50 40.23
N ASP A 858 -11.00 -13.81 39.70
CA ASP A 858 -11.01 -13.23 38.36
C ASP A 858 -10.05 -14.02 37.46
N LEU A 859 -10.56 -14.83 36.53
CA LEU A 859 -9.70 -15.73 35.75
C LEU A 859 -8.81 -15.01 34.71
N ASN A 860 -8.98 -13.70 34.52
CA ASN A 860 -8.03 -12.90 33.75
C ASN A 860 -6.79 -12.51 34.56
N GLU A 861 -6.90 -12.53 35.89
CA GLU A 861 -5.76 -12.31 36.78
C GLU A 861 -4.93 -13.59 36.88
N THR A 862 -3.65 -13.53 36.50
CA THR A 862 -2.76 -14.70 36.43
C THR A 862 -2.74 -15.50 37.75
N THR A 863 -2.83 -14.84 38.90
CA THR A 863 -2.80 -15.51 40.21
C THR A 863 -4.07 -16.32 40.46
N ASP A 864 -5.24 -15.75 40.15
CA ASP A 864 -6.53 -16.41 40.36
C ASP A 864 -6.74 -17.53 39.32
N GLN A 865 -6.30 -17.32 38.09
CA GLN A 865 -6.27 -18.33 37.04
C GLN A 865 -5.44 -19.56 37.48
N GLN A 866 -4.24 -19.35 38.02
CA GLN A 866 -3.39 -20.44 38.53
C GLN A 866 -4.04 -21.20 39.69
N ARG A 867 -4.74 -20.49 40.59
CA ARG A 867 -5.50 -21.13 41.68
C ARG A 867 -6.65 -21.99 41.14
N PHE A 868 -7.37 -21.49 40.15
CA PHE A 868 -8.43 -22.24 39.49
C PHE A 868 -7.90 -23.50 38.77
N ALA A 869 -6.80 -23.37 38.04
CA ALA A 869 -6.16 -24.51 37.39
C ALA A 869 -5.67 -25.57 38.39
N ALA A 870 -5.06 -25.15 39.50
CA ALA A 870 -4.65 -26.05 40.57
C ALA A 870 -5.86 -26.78 41.19
N TRP A 871 -6.95 -26.06 41.46
CA TRP A 871 -8.20 -26.64 41.98
C TRP A 871 -8.77 -27.73 41.07
N ILE A 872 -8.77 -27.51 39.75
CA ILE A 872 -9.17 -28.53 38.77
C ILE A 872 -8.20 -29.72 38.77
N ASN A 873 -6.90 -29.46 38.79
CA ASN A 873 -5.87 -30.50 38.71
C ASN A 873 -5.80 -31.42 39.93
N ASP A 874 -6.20 -30.94 41.10
CA ASP A 874 -6.24 -31.74 42.33
C ASP A 874 -7.44 -32.71 42.37
N MET A 875 -8.41 -32.58 41.45
CA MET A 875 -9.57 -33.46 41.40
C MET A 875 -9.20 -34.84 40.80
N PRO A 876 -9.59 -35.96 41.45
CA PRO A 876 -9.47 -37.28 40.85
C PRO A 876 -10.24 -37.37 39.53
N THR A 877 -9.64 -37.97 38.50
CA THR A 877 -10.18 -38.01 37.13
C THR A 877 -11.60 -38.58 37.03
N ASP A 878 -11.93 -39.60 37.84
CA ASP A 878 -13.27 -40.20 37.89
C ASP A 878 -14.32 -39.25 38.51
N ARG A 879 -13.90 -38.44 39.50
CA ARG A 879 -14.76 -37.44 40.14
C ARG A 879 -14.95 -36.21 39.28
N LEU A 880 -13.89 -35.76 38.61
CA LEU A 880 -13.97 -34.67 37.63
C LEU A 880 -14.88 -35.07 36.46
N GLY A 881 -14.81 -36.32 35.99
CA GLY A 881 -15.71 -36.85 34.97
C GLY A 881 -17.18 -36.84 35.42
N ALA A 882 -17.47 -37.30 36.65
CA ALA A 882 -18.81 -37.23 37.20
C ALA A 882 -19.30 -35.77 37.36
N LEU A 883 -18.43 -34.85 37.81
CA LEU A 883 -18.75 -33.42 37.89
C LEU A 883 -19.13 -32.86 36.53
N ARG A 884 -18.27 -33.05 35.51
CA ARG A 884 -18.52 -32.65 34.13
C ARG A 884 -19.86 -33.16 33.61
N ASP A 885 -20.17 -34.44 33.80
CA ASP A 885 -21.43 -35.04 33.33
C ASP A 885 -22.66 -34.43 34.01
N ASN A 886 -22.56 -34.08 35.30
CA ASN A 886 -23.63 -33.33 35.99
C ASN A 886 -23.79 -31.92 35.38
N LEU A 887 -22.69 -31.24 35.06
CA LEU A 887 -22.71 -29.90 34.47
C LEU A 887 -23.28 -29.90 33.05
N HIS A 888 -22.93 -30.87 32.21
CA HIS A 888 -23.53 -31.02 30.87
C HIS A 888 -25.05 -31.07 30.94
N ARG A 889 -25.61 -31.80 31.91
CA ARG A 889 -27.06 -31.89 32.05
C ARG A 889 -27.72 -30.61 32.52
N SER A 890 -27.02 -29.80 33.29
CA SER A 890 -27.48 -28.46 33.64
C SER A 890 -27.51 -27.58 32.40
N LEU A 891 -26.44 -27.62 31.60
CA LEU A 891 -26.36 -26.86 30.34
C LEU A 891 -27.42 -27.29 29.34
N ASP A 892 -27.67 -28.61 29.20
CA ASP A 892 -28.74 -29.16 28.37
C ASP A 892 -30.13 -28.69 28.83
N GLU A 893 -30.35 -28.51 30.14
CA GLU A 893 -31.63 -28.07 30.70
C GLU A 893 -31.89 -26.59 30.42
N VAL A 894 -30.85 -25.75 30.51
CA VAL A 894 -30.96 -24.29 30.31
C VAL A 894 -30.65 -23.87 28.87
N GLY A 895 -30.34 -24.80 27.97
CA GLY A 895 -29.97 -24.50 26.58
C GLY A 895 -28.68 -23.68 26.45
N ASN A 896 -27.70 -23.92 27.34
CA ASN A 896 -26.44 -23.17 27.47
C ASN A 896 -26.59 -21.68 27.84
N ASP A 897 -27.79 -21.25 28.27
CA ASP A 897 -28.01 -19.92 28.80
C ASP A 897 -27.59 -19.84 30.27
N LEU A 898 -26.34 -19.44 30.49
CA LEU A 898 -25.76 -19.35 31.82
C LEU A 898 -26.50 -18.35 32.72
N GLU A 899 -27.20 -17.34 32.17
CA GLU A 899 -27.95 -16.37 32.97
C GLU A 899 -29.06 -17.04 33.80
N GLN A 900 -29.59 -18.16 33.32
CA GLN A 900 -30.58 -18.97 34.03
C GLN A 900 -29.99 -19.76 35.22
N MET A 901 -28.67 -19.68 35.44
CA MET A 901 -27.98 -20.29 36.58
C MET A 901 -27.52 -19.23 37.58
N PRO A 902 -28.41 -18.78 38.50
CA PRO A 902 -28.07 -17.78 39.50
C PRO A 902 -27.12 -18.31 40.58
N VAL A 903 -26.61 -17.41 41.43
CA VAL A 903 -25.78 -17.80 42.59
C VAL A 903 -26.58 -18.67 43.56
N SER A 904 -27.84 -18.30 43.82
CA SER A 904 -28.78 -19.02 44.70
C SER A 904 -30.13 -19.22 44.03
N SER A 905 -30.82 -20.30 44.39
CA SER A 905 -32.19 -20.60 43.98
C SER A 905 -33.05 -21.00 45.18
N ASP A 906 -34.36 -20.77 45.09
CA ASP A 906 -35.33 -21.19 46.11
C ASP A 906 -35.32 -22.72 46.32
N ASP A 907 -34.86 -23.48 45.33
CA ASP A 907 -34.76 -24.94 45.36
C ASP A 907 -33.45 -25.49 45.95
N ASP A 908 -32.51 -24.63 46.37
CA ASP A 908 -31.17 -25.05 46.83
C ASP A 908 -31.22 -26.06 47.99
N GLU A 909 -32.08 -25.82 49.00
CA GLU A 909 -32.25 -26.71 50.15
C GLU A 909 -32.86 -28.07 49.74
N PHE A 910 -33.86 -28.04 48.85
CA PHE A 910 -34.50 -29.26 48.37
C PHE A 910 -33.55 -30.10 47.51
N PHE A 911 -32.80 -29.45 46.62
CA PHE A 911 -31.78 -30.09 45.80
C PHE A 911 -30.71 -30.75 46.69
N ALA A 912 -30.24 -30.05 47.72
CA ALA A 912 -29.25 -30.56 48.66
C ALA A 912 -29.77 -31.78 49.42
N PHE A 913 -31.00 -31.73 49.94
CA PHE A 913 -31.63 -32.86 50.62
C PHE A 913 -31.76 -34.08 49.69
N ASN A 914 -32.32 -33.89 48.49
CA ASN A 914 -32.60 -34.98 47.56
C ASN A 914 -31.32 -35.68 47.07
N ASN A 915 -30.26 -34.92 46.77
CA ASN A 915 -29.00 -35.49 46.29
C ASN A 915 -28.15 -36.08 47.43
N THR A 916 -28.27 -35.58 48.67
CA THR A 916 -27.60 -36.19 49.84
C THR A 916 -28.23 -37.54 50.22
N ASP A 917 -29.55 -37.68 50.09
CA ASP A 917 -30.26 -38.96 50.30
C ASP A 917 -29.97 -39.96 49.17
N ARG A 918 -29.66 -39.46 47.97
CA ARG A 918 -29.43 -40.28 46.77
C ARG A 918 -28.10 -39.93 46.08
N PRO A 919 -26.95 -40.08 46.76
CA PRO A 919 -25.66 -39.61 46.26
C PRO A 919 -25.20 -40.33 44.99
N HIS A 920 -25.73 -41.53 44.74
CA HIS A 920 -25.46 -42.29 43.52
C HIS A 920 -25.90 -41.57 42.24
N PHE A 921 -26.89 -40.67 42.29
CA PHE A 921 -27.25 -39.83 41.13
C PHE A 921 -26.11 -38.87 40.78
N THR A 922 -25.55 -38.19 41.78
CA THR A 922 -24.42 -37.28 41.59
C THR A 922 -23.15 -38.02 41.13
N TYR A 923 -22.84 -39.17 41.74
CA TYR A 923 -21.69 -40.00 41.34
C TYR A 923 -21.81 -40.59 39.94
N SER A 924 -23.03 -40.74 39.42
CA SER A 924 -23.28 -41.26 38.08
C SER A 924 -23.39 -40.15 37.03
N GLY A 925 -23.20 -38.88 37.41
CA GLY A 925 -23.35 -37.74 36.49
C GLY A 925 -24.82 -37.41 36.16
N TYR A 926 -25.79 -37.79 37.00
CA TYR A 926 -27.23 -37.59 36.77
C TYR A 926 -27.84 -36.38 37.50
N ALA A 927 -27.11 -35.74 38.41
CA ALA A 927 -27.56 -34.52 39.06
C ALA A 927 -27.55 -33.34 38.08
N LYS A 928 -28.42 -32.35 38.33
CA LYS A 928 -28.56 -31.14 37.50
C LYS A 928 -28.52 -29.89 38.38
N PRO A 929 -27.34 -29.44 38.84
CA PRO A 929 -27.26 -28.21 39.62
C PRO A 929 -27.65 -27.00 38.75
N LEU A 930 -28.69 -26.27 39.13
CA LEU A 930 -29.19 -25.06 38.43
C LEU A 930 -28.84 -23.75 39.16
N SER A 931 -27.99 -23.81 40.18
CA SER A 931 -27.43 -22.64 40.88
C SER A 931 -26.00 -22.91 41.35
N MET A 932 -25.23 -21.87 41.66
CA MET A 932 -23.86 -22.03 42.19
C MET A 932 -23.85 -22.72 43.57
N ASN A 933 -24.87 -22.50 44.40
CA ASN A 933 -25.05 -23.21 45.67
C ASN A 933 -25.38 -24.70 45.49
N GLN A 934 -26.14 -25.05 44.44
CA GLN A 934 -26.39 -26.46 44.09
C GLN A 934 -25.11 -27.12 43.58
N LEU A 935 -24.26 -26.38 42.87
CA LEU A 935 -22.93 -26.85 42.46
C LEU A 935 -22.02 -27.13 43.67
N ASP A 936 -22.02 -26.29 44.70
CA ASP A 936 -21.32 -26.60 45.97
C ASP A 936 -21.83 -27.90 46.62
N THR A 937 -23.12 -28.20 46.46
CA THR A 937 -23.69 -29.45 46.96
C THR A 937 -23.18 -30.65 46.15
N VAL A 938 -23.13 -30.53 44.83
CA VAL A 938 -22.55 -31.55 43.95
C VAL A 938 -21.09 -31.81 44.30
N LEU A 939 -20.27 -30.76 44.44
CA LEU A 939 -18.86 -30.86 44.82
C LEU A 939 -18.68 -31.61 46.16
N ARG A 940 -19.46 -31.24 47.18
CA ARG A 940 -19.43 -31.92 48.48
C ARG A 940 -19.80 -33.40 48.40
N ILE A 941 -20.83 -33.76 47.64
CA ILE A 941 -21.25 -35.17 47.47
C ILE A 941 -20.16 -35.97 46.76
N LEU A 942 -19.48 -35.38 45.78
CA LEU A 942 -18.36 -36.01 45.07
C LEU A 942 -17.07 -36.11 45.90
N ASN A 943 -17.06 -35.55 47.12
CA ASN A 943 -15.87 -35.36 47.97
C ASN A 943 -14.79 -34.51 47.29
N LEU A 944 -15.22 -33.45 46.59
CA LEU A 944 -14.34 -32.44 45.99
C LEU A 944 -14.35 -31.19 46.86
N GLU A 945 -13.21 -30.51 46.94
CA GLU A 945 -13.11 -29.23 47.64
C GLU A 945 -13.88 -28.14 46.87
N THR A 946 -14.53 -27.23 47.59
CA THR A 946 -15.17 -26.04 47.00
C THR A 946 -14.14 -24.92 46.84
N LEU A 947 -14.27 -24.13 45.76
CA LEU A 947 -13.47 -22.92 45.59
C LEU A 947 -13.75 -21.94 46.74
N THR A 948 -12.71 -21.53 47.45
CA THR A 948 -12.77 -20.54 48.54
C THR A 948 -11.75 -19.43 48.28
N THR A 949 -12.10 -18.20 48.68
CA THR A 949 -11.30 -16.99 48.46
C THR A 949 -9.97 -16.98 49.20
#